data_AF-A0A432H777-F1
#
_entry.id   AF-A0A432H777-F1
#
_cell.length_a   1.000
_cell.length_b   1.000
_cell.length_c   1.000
_cell.angle_alpha   90.00
_cell.angle_beta   90.00
_cell.angle_gamma   90.00
#
_symmetry.space_group_name_H-M   'P 1'
#
loop_
_entity.id
_entity.type
_entity.pdbx_description
1 polymer ?
#
loop_
_entity_poly.entity_id
_entity_poly.type
_entity_poly.pdbx_seq_one_letter_code
_entity_poly.pdbx_strand_id
1 'polypeptide(L)'
;MCAFPTVPQQPSGLRSITVSQEVNVMKSLLPAMVILAAITSAPCLLQGQIVINEVRIDQGGTDTDEYFELAGPPGTTLTGLMYIVIGDSSAGSGSVEAVINLFGLTIPASGYFVAAEASFTIGFADFTTDLNFENSDNVTHMLVEGFTGAVGDDLDTNDDGVLDSTPWNAIADDFALLENPIDPATGNTSAGELVYSLNTIGPDGTFTPAHVVRCPDVSGDWEILPFADLGVPFDTPGANNTCPEDCDNGTDDDGDGDVDCADADCTGDPNCAPPPPNNDCANAVGLIEGTYSFSTLGSTTDGPTNCGGSLLNDVWFLYDASCSGIVTFTTCNSADFNPQMAIYPGTSACPPATGSEIACDAGSCTGSGEPEIFLDVIAGETYLVQIGGFNGERGDAVLTISCPPDDCHQFPNPNVEYQGFVGTLASNAPAAPITDAVPTFDLIDVTNGGLISDLDVSVEISHAFIGNLNIDVVAPSQTQIRLYQNETNSDDDMLLIFDDEGVAYGSDTTWSGVRMQPYDLSQGTGSLADFDGEPANGTWGLIIVDIFNGSAGGTLDEWALFISQPLEIPDGTSFTENVIAVDPADTTGILDIDIDIDITHASTSDLEVDLVSPQGTTIRLHDHAAGSDLLGRYDDASGVNDGFGNLIPSGPGSLSDFDGETLGGDWSLTVADTVAATAGTLNGWVMQVCPAVCLAPTDLLITSDCANSEVVLSWINAGTFDGIEIDRDGVPFATLAGTETALVDATATDGLHSYTVRGLCPVGAASVEGSVDHYSYDGEDTIVVALEGLFDGGDTGSNDSGQAILDSLLAAGANARMIRTQIDEYACFDPQTVTQVWIACGTYPTDFNLSSDEASLIADLAAAGVAIYFESADHWSFQHPVSSFDDRDGVAEPYAQDENDLLTSLDGTDSGLGIDMSGSQNVSYNQDSSGNDYNNYLIPASAELAGGNAGLVWQYDDAIGNLDPNLGVTTAYLPATGAPVICSSFELGGLGTAADRDALVAAYYSFLGGAPPPGGGFQRADCNADGSFNIADSIFLLGNLFSGGPAGSCTDSCDSNDDGTINIADVVFGLSTLFSGGPNPPDPFGDCGEDPTADSIDCVEYNNCP
;
A
#
# COMPACT_ATOMS: atom_id res chain seq x y z
N MET A 1 -55.01 -76.67 0.88
CA MET A 1 -54.65 -77.57 -0.25
C MET A 1 -53.61 -76.82 -1.06
N CYS A 2 -52.39 -77.37 -1.23
CA CYS A 2 -51.36 -76.95 -2.22
C CYS A 2 -50.86 -75.47 -2.18
N ALA A 3 -49.66 -75.09 -2.66
CA ALA A 3 -48.36 -75.77 -2.83
C ALA A 3 -47.27 -74.69 -3.12
N PHE A 4 -46.00 -74.96 -2.80
CA PHE A 4 -44.82 -74.15 -3.20
C PHE A 4 -44.50 -74.25 -4.72
N PRO A 5 -43.80 -73.26 -5.30
CA PRO A 5 -42.34 -73.38 -5.59
C PRO A 5 -41.56 -72.03 -5.40
N THR A 6 -40.22 -71.87 -5.39
CA THR A 6 -39.01 -72.73 -5.20
C THR A 6 -37.79 -71.84 -4.84
N VAL A 7 -36.70 -72.41 -4.29
CA VAL A 7 -35.42 -71.73 -3.92
C VAL A 7 -34.28 -72.17 -4.86
N PRO A 8 -33.22 -71.34 -5.06
CA PRO A 8 -31.84 -71.83 -4.88
C PRO A 8 -30.89 -70.78 -4.23
N GLN A 9 -30.39 -71.03 -3.02
CA GLN A 9 -29.07 -71.63 -2.67
C GLN A 9 -27.92 -70.63 -2.41
N GLN A 10 -27.36 -70.70 -1.19
CA GLN A 10 -26.06 -70.13 -0.81
C GLN A 10 -24.87 -70.86 -1.47
N PRO A 11 -23.63 -70.35 -1.28
CA PRO A 11 -22.72 -71.13 -0.42
C PRO A 11 -21.88 -70.32 0.59
N SER A 12 -22.12 -70.58 1.87
CA SER A 12 -21.16 -70.77 2.99
C SER A 12 -19.69 -70.26 2.90
N GLY A 13 -19.27 -69.52 3.94
CA GLY A 13 -17.86 -69.15 4.19
C GLY A 13 -17.49 -68.90 5.67
N LEU A 14 -17.64 -69.91 6.55
CA LEU A 14 -17.30 -69.81 7.98
C LEU A 14 -15.79 -69.69 8.26
N ARG A 15 -15.37 -68.71 9.07
CA ARG A 15 -14.31 -68.87 10.11
C ARG A 15 -14.56 -67.99 11.33
N SER A 16 -14.29 -68.56 12.51
CA SER A 16 -14.27 -67.89 13.82
C SER A 16 -12.86 -68.01 14.41
N ILE A 17 -12.50 -67.10 15.36
CA ILE A 17 -11.53 -67.22 16.49
C ILE A 17 -11.09 -65.79 16.92
N THR A 18 -10.80 -65.38 18.17
CA THR A 18 -11.21 -65.78 19.55
C THR A 18 -10.68 -64.72 20.55
N VAL A 19 -11.57 -64.13 21.36
CA VAL A 19 -11.47 -63.75 22.81
C VAL A 19 -10.12 -63.40 23.47
N SER A 20 -10.06 -62.19 24.08
CA SER A 20 -9.82 -61.95 25.53
C SER A 20 -10.12 -60.46 25.86
N GLN A 21 -11.12 -60.04 26.66
CA GLN A 21 -11.61 -60.42 28.01
C GLN A 21 -11.00 -59.59 29.15
N GLU A 22 -11.78 -58.65 29.71
CA GLU A 22 -12.01 -58.36 31.15
C GLU A 22 -13.38 -57.64 31.27
N VAL A 23 -14.19 -57.61 32.34
CA VAL A 23 -14.66 -58.62 33.32
C VAL A 23 -15.69 -57.91 34.26
N ASN A 24 -16.95 -58.40 34.31
CA ASN A 24 -17.88 -58.41 35.49
C ASN A 24 -18.49 -57.09 36.07
N VAL A 25 -19.70 -57.03 36.70
CA VAL A 25 -20.79 -57.99 37.04
C VAL A 25 -22.18 -57.28 37.12
N MET A 26 -23.27 -57.96 36.71
CA MET A 26 -24.64 -58.07 37.31
C MET A 26 -25.76 -57.98 36.25
N LYS A 27 -26.46 -59.06 35.89
CA LYS A 27 -27.60 -59.74 36.59
C LYS A 27 -28.88 -58.87 36.64
N SER A 28 -30.07 -59.33 36.21
CA SER A 28 -30.44 -60.70 35.79
C SER A 28 -31.82 -60.86 35.12
N LEU A 29 -31.87 -61.77 34.13
CA LEU A 29 -32.90 -62.80 33.89
C LEU A 29 -34.35 -62.41 33.50
N LEU A 30 -34.66 -62.64 32.22
CA LEU A 30 -35.94 -63.19 31.74
C LEU A 30 -35.66 -64.44 30.87
N PRO A 31 -36.23 -65.62 31.18
CA PRO A 31 -36.20 -66.78 30.29
C PRO A 31 -37.56 -67.05 29.65
N ALA A 32 -37.56 -67.38 28.36
CA ALA A 32 -38.76 -67.82 27.64
C ALA A 32 -39.32 -69.15 28.17
N MET A 33 -40.64 -69.31 28.17
CA MET A 33 -41.29 -70.61 28.43
C MET A 33 -42.50 -70.84 27.51
N VAL A 34 -42.37 -71.79 26.59
CA VAL A 34 -43.45 -72.25 25.71
C VAL A 34 -44.39 -73.18 26.49
N ILE A 35 -45.69 -72.84 26.56
CA ILE A 35 -46.75 -73.78 27.00
C ILE A 35 -47.96 -73.71 26.05
N LEU A 36 -48.48 -74.91 25.77
CA LEU A 36 -49.56 -75.22 24.83
C LEU A 36 -50.96 -74.83 25.38
N ALA A 37 -51.86 -74.43 24.49
CA ALA A 37 -53.19 -73.90 24.81
C ALA A 37 -54.14 -74.86 25.57
N ALA A 38 -54.92 -74.32 26.51
CA ALA A 38 -56.12 -74.95 27.08
C ALA A 38 -57.14 -73.94 27.66
N ILE A 39 -58.11 -73.56 26.84
CA ILE A 39 -59.54 -73.28 27.15
C ILE A 39 -59.90 -72.86 28.60
N THR A 40 -60.40 -71.63 28.80
CA THR A 40 -61.77 -71.36 29.34
C THR A 40 -62.14 -69.88 29.25
N SER A 41 -63.43 -69.60 29.09
CA SER A 41 -63.98 -68.27 28.82
C SER A 41 -64.33 -67.48 30.08
N ALA A 42 -63.70 -66.32 30.23
CA ALA A 42 -64.27 -65.12 30.85
C ALA A 42 -63.87 -63.93 29.95
N PRO A 43 -64.72 -62.92 29.74
CA PRO A 43 -64.42 -61.87 28.77
C PRO A 43 -63.27 -61.00 29.26
N CYS A 44 -62.18 -60.98 28.50
CA CYS A 44 -61.28 -59.84 28.50
C CYS A 44 -62.02 -58.71 27.77
N LEU A 45 -62.14 -57.55 28.40
CA LEU A 45 -62.58 -56.35 27.68
C LEU A 45 -61.53 -56.07 26.60
N LEU A 46 -61.97 -55.91 25.36
CA LEU A 46 -61.15 -55.25 24.34
C LEU A 46 -61.28 -53.74 24.59
N GLN A 47 -60.14 -53.07 24.54
CA GLN A 47 -59.99 -51.63 24.53
C GLN A 47 -60.39 -51.08 23.13
N GLY A 48 -60.78 -49.80 23.05
CA GLY A 48 -60.91 -49.04 21.79
C GLY A 48 -61.80 -49.65 20.71
N GLN A 49 -63.13 -49.57 20.85
CA GLN A 49 -64.05 -50.00 19.78
C GLN A 49 -64.55 -48.82 18.90
N ILE A 50 -64.34 -47.58 19.34
CA ILE A 50 -64.67 -46.33 18.67
C ILE A 50 -63.54 -45.36 19.00
N VAL A 51 -63.00 -44.67 18.00
CA VAL A 51 -61.97 -43.62 18.13
C VAL A 51 -62.35 -42.42 17.27
N ILE A 52 -61.75 -41.26 17.52
CA ILE A 52 -61.83 -40.10 16.62
C ILE A 52 -60.84 -40.35 15.47
N ASN A 53 -61.26 -40.11 14.22
CA ASN A 53 -60.49 -40.52 13.04
C ASN A 53 -60.09 -39.36 12.11
N GLU A 54 -60.93 -38.34 12.01
CA GLU A 54 -60.74 -37.15 11.17
C GLU A 54 -61.52 -36.00 11.79
N VAL A 55 -60.95 -34.79 11.85
CA VAL A 55 -61.61 -33.59 12.39
C VAL A 55 -61.21 -32.37 11.56
N ARG A 56 -62.20 -31.57 11.14
CA ARG A 56 -61.98 -30.23 10.57
C ARG A 56 -62.68 -29.20 11.45
N ILE A 57 -61.93 -28.18 11.86
CA ILE A 57 -62.40 -27.06 12.69
C ILE A 57 -62.46 -25.73 11.94
N ASP A 58 -61.68 -25.56 10.86
CA ASP A 58 -61.57 -24.30 10.11
C ASP A 58 -61.47 -24.56 8.60
N GLN A 59 -61.87 -23.59 7.79
CA GLN A 59 -61.60 -23.53 6.36
C GLN A 59 -61.45 -22.09 5.84
N GLY A 60 -60.74 -21.92 4.73
CA GLY A 60 -60.60 -20.63 4.07
C GLY A 60 -61.91 -19.94 3.68
N GLY A 61 -62.39 -19.01 4.52
CA GLY A 61 -63.43 -18.02 4.19
C GLY A 61 -64.51 -17.86 5.26
N THR A 62 -65.51 -18.75 5.22
CA THR A 62 -66.52 -18.87 6.28
C THR A 62 -66.64 -20.35 6.58
N ASP A 63 -66.54 -20.70 7.86
CA ASP A 63 -66.63 -22.07 8.32
C ASP A 63 -68.04 -22.60 8.06
N THR A 64 -68.12 -23.52 7.09
CA THR A 64 -69.36 -24.16 6.66
C THR A 64 -69.27 -25.67 6.73
N ASP A 65 -68.08 -26.22 6.82
CA ASP A 65 -67.75 -27.63 6.66
C ASP A 65 -66.99 -28.19 7.88
N GLU A 66 -67.25 -27.66 9.09
CA GLU A 66 -66.83 -28.26 10.36
C GLU A 66 -67.42 -29.67 10.52
N TYR A 67 -66.59 -30.63 10.93
CA TYR A 67 -67.01 -31.99 11.27
C TYR A 67 -66.03 -32.69 12.21
N PHE A 68 -66.53 -33.74 12.87
CA PHE A 68 -65.70 -34.80 13.39
C PHE A 68 -66.19 -36.16 12.89
N GLU A 69 -65.25 -37.06 12.63
CA GLU A 69 -65.48 -38.44 12.26
C GLU A 69 -65.09 -39.39 13.40
N LEU A 70 -65.93 -40.39 13.64
CA LEU A 70 -65.63 -41.53 14.49
C LEU A 70 -65.51 -42.81 13.67
N ALA A 71 -64.39 -43.53 13.83
CA ALA A 71 -64.17 -44.82 13.18
C ALA A 71 -64.40 -45.99 14.14
N GLY A 72 -64.95 -47.11 13.62
CA GLY A 72 -65.12 -48.35 14.38
C GLY A 72 -65.91 -49.44 13.65
N PRO A 73 -66.15 -50.60 14.28
CA PRO A 73 -66.82 -51.72 13.63
C PRO A 73 -68.28 -51.38 13.25
N PRO A 74 -68.72 -51.63 11.99
CA PRO A 74 -70.08 -51.35 11.54
C PRO A 74 -71.20 -51.88 12.44
N GLY A 75 -72.14 -51.02 12.78
CA GLY A 75 -73.28 -51.31 13.66
C GLY A 75 -72.96 -51.26 15.16
N THR A 76 -71.77 -50.86 15.57
CA THR A 76 -71.46 -50.54 16.98
C THR A 76 -72.27 -49.33 17.42
N THR A 77 -72.81 -49.35 18.65
CA THR A 77 -73.62 -48.23 19.15
C THR A 77 -72.77 -47.21 19.88
N LEU A 78 -73.07 -45.93 19.66
CA LEU A 78 -72.48 -44.78 20.35
C LEU A 78 -73.25 -44.44 21.64
N THR A 79 -74.18 -45.29 22.06
CA THR A 79 -75.00 -45.09 23.26
C THR A 79 -74.14 -45.06 24.53
N GLY A 80 -74.01 -43.87 25.12
CA GLY A 80 -73.23 -43.63 26.33
C GLY A 80 -72.00 -42.75 26.09
N LEU A 81 -71.62 -42.52 24.83
CA LEU A 81 -70.55 -41.60 24.46
C LEU A 81 -71.10 -40.17 24.28
N MET A 82 -70.27 -39.18 24.63
CA MET A 82 -70.40 -37.80 24.17
C MET A 82 -69.05 -37.34 23.62
N TYR A 83 -69.09 -36.48 22.61
CA TYR A 83 -67.92 -35.73 22.15
C TYR A 83 -67.94 -34.38 22.85
N ILE A 84 -66.84 -33.98 23.47
CA ILE A 84 -66.69 -32.71 24.18
C ILE A 84 -65.44 -31.98 23.68
N VAL A 85 -65.44 -30.65 23.77
CA VAL A 85 -64.24 -29.82 23.57
C VAL A 85 -64.01 -29.00 24.83
N ILE A 86 -62.74 -28.88 25.24
CA ILE A 86 -62.29 -28.11 26.39
C ILE A 86 -61.23 -27.12 25.90
N GLY A 87 -61.45 -25.83 26.17
CA GLY A 87 -60.49 -24.76 25.92
C GLY A 87 -60.66 -23.66 26.98
N ASP A 88 -61.09 -22.48 26.56
CA ASP A 88 -61.09 -21.21 27.31
C ASP A 88 -62.48 -20.79 27.82
N SER A 89 -62.46 -19.93 28.83
CA SER A 89 -63.47 -18.90 28.94
C SER A 89 -62.89 -17.65 29.59
N SER A 90 -63.71 -16.60 29.70
CA SER A 90 -63.41 -15.40 30.50
C SER A 90 -63.02 -15.62 31.99
N ALA A 91 -63.00 -16.87 32.48
CA ALA A 91 -62.54 -17.27 33.80
C ALA A 91 -61.11 -17.87 33.84
N GLY A 92 -60.60 -18.41 32.73
CA GLY A 92 -59.40 -19.26 32.67
C GLY A 92 -59.54 -20.40 31.66
N SER A 93 -58.52 -21.25 31.54
CA SER A 93 -58.55 -22.46 30.72
C SER A 93 -59.36 -23.58 31.40
N GLY A 94 -59.58 -24.70 30.71
CA GLY A 94 -60.30 -25.85 31.26
C GLY A 94 -61.83 -25.75 31.17
N SER A 95 -62.36 -24.83 30.38
CA SER A 95 -63.80 -24.63 30.20
C SER A 95 -64.36 -25.53 29.11
N VAL A 96 -65.51 -26.17 29.35
CA VAL A 96 -66.19 -27.01 28.34
C VAL A 96 -66.96 -26.14 27.34
N GLU A 97 -66.58 -26.18 26.06
CA GLU A 97 -67.17 -25.35 24.98
C GLU A 97 -68.26 -26.10 24.22
N ALA A 98 -67.96 -27.32 23.77
CA ALA A 98 -68.88 -28.15 22.98
C ALA A 98 -69.28 -29.42 23.74
N VAL A 99 -70.53 -29.86 23.58
CA VAL A 99 -71.04 -31.15 24.10
C VAL A 99 -72.02 -31.77 23.12
N ILE A 100 -71.56 -32.75 22.33
CA ILE A 100 -72.36 -33.48 21.34
C ILE A 100 -72.77 -34.85 21.90
N ASN A 101 -74.08 -35.06 22.02
CA ASN A 101 -74.65 -36.27 22.61
C ASN A 101 -74.95 -37.35 21.56
N LEU A 102 -74.21 -38.46 21.58
CA LEU A 102 -74.28 -39.53 20.59
C LEU A 102 -75.30 -40.64 20.97
N PHE A 103 -76.15 -40.41 21.97
CA PHE A 103 -77.09 -41.40 22.49
C PHE A 103 -78.07 -41.91 21.43
N GLY A 104 -78.09 -43.23 21.23
CA GLY A 104 -78.99 -43.90 20.27
C GLY A 104 -78.48 -43.93 18.84
N LEU A 105 -77.30 -43.39 18.55
CA LEU A 105 -76.63 -43.48 17.26
C LEU A 105 -75.78 -44.76 17.15
N THR A 106 -75.35 -45.07 15.93
CA THR A 106 -74.57 -46.28 15.60
C THR A 106 -73.63 -46.01 14.42
N ILE A 107 -72.43 -46.58 14.45
CA ILE A 107 -71.53 -46.58 13.29
C ILE A 107 -72.24 -47.20 12.06
N PRO A 108 -72.25 -46.52 10.91
CA PRO A 108 -72.85 -47.01 9.66
C PRO A 108 -72.16 -48.25 9.06
N ALA A 109 -72.57 -48.62 7.85
CA ALA A 109 -72.01 -49.76 7.13
C ALA A 109 -70.60 -49.50 6.53
N SER A 110 -70.17 -48.24 6.45
CA SER A 110 -68.82 -47.79 6.08
C SER A 110 -67.78 -48.25 7.09
N GLY A 111 -68.08 -48.09 8.39
CA GLY A 111 -67.09 -48.12 9.48
C GLY A 111 -66.82 -46.73 10.07
N TYR A 112 -67.23 -45.70 9.35
CA TYR A 112 -67.04 -44.29 9.67
C TYR A 112 -68.37 -43.60 9.93
N PHE A 113 -68.46 -42.79 10.99
CA PHE A 113 -69.63 -42.01 11.39
C PHE A 113 -69.25 -40.53 11.38
N VAL A 114 -69.89 -39.74 10.53
CA VAL A 114 -69.61 -38.30 10.40
C VAL A 114 -70.67 -37.47 11.13
N ALA A 115 -70.24 -36.61 12.04
CA ALA A 115 -71.07 -35.59 12.67
C ALA A 115 -70.60 -34.20 12.22
N ALA A 116 -71.51 -33.40 11.67
CA ALA A 116 -71.18 -32.11 11.05
C ALA A 116 -72.29 -31.08 11.20
N GLU A 117 -71.94 -29.82 10.97
CA GLU A 117 -72.84 -28.66 10.92
C GLU A 117 -73.94 -28.79 9.83
N ALA A 118 -75.02 -28.01 9.96
CA ALA A 118 -76.10 -27.96 8.95
C ALA A 118 -75.68 -27.29 7.63
N SER A 119 -74.51 -26.65 7.60
CA SER A 119 -73.88 -26.03 6.44
C SER A 119 -73.00 -26.99 5.64
N PHE A 120 -72.63 -28.16 6.18
CA PHE A 120 -71.66 -29.10 5.62
C PHE A 120 -71.96 -29.53 4.17
N THR A 121 -70.97 -29.41 3.29
CA THR A 121 -71.07 -29.65 1.84
C THR A 121 -70.05 -30.63 1.27
N ILE A 122 -68.88 -30.81 1.90
CA ILE A 122 -67.80 -31.67 1.39
C ILE A 122 -68.08 -33.17 1.51
N GLY A 123 -69.03 -33.60 2.35
CA GLY A 123 -69.36 -35.02 2.56
C GLY A 123 -70.84 -35.30 2.81
N PHE A 124 -71.11 -36.42 3.49
CA PHE A 124 -72.45 -36.76 3.99
C PHE A 124 -72.40 -37.02 5.50
N ALA A 125 -72.98 -36.13 6.31
CA ALA A 125 -73.13 -36.34 7.74
C ALA A 125 -74.18 -37.42 8.06
N ASP A 126 -73.82 -38.38 8.92
CA ASP A 126 -74.76 -39.32 9.55
C ASP A 126 -75.58 -38.64 10.66
N PHE A 127 -75.00 -37.59 11.26
CA PHE A 127 -75.64 -36.79 12.30
C PHE A 127 -75.37 -35.30 12.11
N THR A 128 -76.41 -34.55 11.75
CA THR A 128 -76.33 -33.09 11.69
C THR A 128 -76.60 -32.50 13.07
N THR A 129 -75.65 -31.72 13.58
CA THR A 129 -75.70 -31.02 14.88
C THR A 129 -74.98 -29.69 14.76
N ASP A 130 -75.30 -28.75 15.63
CA ASP A 130 -74.46 -27.56 15.81
C ASP A 130 -73.19 -28.04 16.56
N LEU A 131 -71.99 -27.69 16.06
CA LEU A 131 -70.68 -28.01 16.64
C LEU A 131 -70.14 -26.78 17.37
N ASN A 132 -70.02 -25.64 16.69
CA ASN A 132 -69.38 -24.41 17.18
C ASN A 132 -67.96 -24.71 17.71
N PHE A 133 -67.09 -25.28 16.88
CA PHE A 133 -65.66 -25.32 17.23
C PHE A 133 -65.09 -23.90 17.15
N GLU A 134 -64.16 -23.54 18.05
CA GLU A 134 -63.56 -22.21 18.06
C GLU A 134 -62.31 -22.18 17.15
N ASN A 135 -62.20 -21.14 16.31
CA ASN A 135 -61.05 -20.93 15.43
C ASN A 135 -59.88 -20.28 16.19
N SER A 136 -58.63 -20.65 15.85
CA SER A 136 -57.41 -19.99 16.35
C SER A 136 -57.27 -20.00 17.88
N ASP A 137 -57.47 -21.17 18.50
CA ASP A 137 -57.33 -21.43 19.94
C ASP A 137 -56.63 -22.79 20.15
N ASN A 138 -56.12 -23.05 21.35
CA ASN A 138 -55.51 -24.30 21.79
C ASN A 138 -56.57 -25.22 22.45
N VAL A 139 -57.34 -25.95 21.64
CA VAL A 139 -58.51 -26.73 22.10
C VAL A 139 -58.24 -28.24 22.27
N THR A 140 -58.80 -28.82 23.34
CA THR A 140 -58.74 -30.27 23.64
C THR A 140 -60.05 -30.97 23.27
N HIS A 141 -60.00 -31.83 22.26
CA HIS A 141 -61.13 -32.64 21.78
C HIS A 141 -61.15 -34.01 22.46
N MET A 142 -62.28 -34.42 23.05
CA MET A 142 -62.40 -35.70 23.77
C MET A 142 -63.70 -36.46 23.48
N LEU A 143 -63.59 -37.77 23.25
CA LEU A 143 -64.69 -38.71 23.23
C LEU A 143 -64.79 -39.40 24.60
N VAL A 144 -65.86 -39.15 25.36
CA VAL A 144 -65.99 -39.56 26.78
C VAL A 144 -67.20 -40.42 27.08
N GLU A 145 -67.06 -41.42 27.96
CA GLU A 145 -68.16 -42.30 28.40
C GLU A 145 -68.90 -41.74 29.62
N GLY A 146 -70.19 -41.48 29.45
CA GLY A 146 -71.13 -41.14 30.52
C GLY A 146 -70.85 -39.80 31.18
N PHE A 147 -70.48 -38.80 30.36
CA PHE A 147 -70.34 -37.40 30.75
C PHE A 147 -71.60 -36.85 31.47
N THR A 148 -71.39 -35.99 32.45
CA THR A 148 -72.44 -35.44 33.33
C THR A 148 -72.39 -33.93 33.55
N GLY A 149 -71.41 -33.24 32.95
CA GLY A 149 -71.31 -31.77 32.95
C GLY A 149 -72.18 -31.12 31.87
N ALA A 150 -71.91 -29.86 31.61
CA ALA A 150 -72.52 -29.03 30.57
C ALA A 150 -71.51 -28.04 29.96
N VAL A 151 -71.87 -27.45 28.83
CA VAL A 151 -71.15 -26.30 28.24
C VAL A 151 -71.08 -25.15 29.27
N GLY A 152 -69.90 -24.58 29.44
CA GLY A 152 -69.56 -23.54 30.42
C GLY A 152 -69.24 -24.06 31.83
N ASP A 153 -69.11 -25.37 32.02
CA ASP A 153 -68.49 -25.92 33.24
C ASP A 153 -66.95 -25.79 33.13
N ASP A 154 -66.34 -25.15 34.11
CA ASP A 154 -64.88 -25.06 34.31
C ASP A 154 -64.39 -26.30 35.06
N LEU A 155 -63.40 -26.98 34.46
CA LEU A 155 -62.87 -28.27 34.91
C LEU A 155 -61.44 -28.20 35.46
N ASP A 156 -60.70 -27.10 35.25
CA ASP A 156 -59.37 -26.80 35.82
C ASP A 156 -59.44 -25.44 36.52
N THR A 157 -60.05 -25.44 37.70
CA THR A 157 -60.43 -24.21 38.41
C THR A 157 -59.25 -23.41 38.99
N ASN A 158 -58.02 -23.81 38.65
CA ASN A 158 -56.79 -23.26 39.18
C ASN A 158 -55.72 -22.94 38.11
N ASP A 159 -56.00 -23.23 36.82
CA ASP A 159 -55.14 -22.98 35.66
C ASP A 159 -53.72 -23.60 35.81
N ASP A 160 -53.58 -24.83 36.33
CA ASP A 160 -52.29 -25.54 36.41
C ASP A 160 -52.06 -26.60 35.33
N GLY A 161 -53.02 -26.77 34.41
CA GLY A 161 -52.96 -27.74 33.31
C GLY A 161 -53.39 -29.14 33.73
N VAL A 162 -53.97 -29.32 34.93
CA VAL A 162 -54.44 -30.60 35.45
C VAL A 162 -55.90 -30.49 35.92
N LEU A 163 -56.81 -31.09 35.15
CA LEU A 163 -58.25 -31.11 35.44
C LEU A 163 -58.59 -31.48 36.89
N ASP A 164 -59.02 -30.48 37.67
CA ASP A 164 -59.60 -30.60 39.01
C ASP A 164 -60.84 -31.52 39.03
N SER A 165 -61.60 -31.56 37.93
CA SER A 165 -62.80 -32.38 37.84
C SER A 165 -62.98 -33.05 36.47
N THR A 166 -63.30 -34.35 36.51
CA THR A 166 -63.52 -35.20 35.34
C THR A 166 -64.95 -35.77 35.39
N PRO A 167 -65.98 -35.03 34.91
CA PRO A 167 -67.39 -35.43 35.01
C PRO A 167 -67.82 -36.59 34.09
N TRP A 168 -66.90 -37.51 33.76
CA TRP A 168 -67.08 -38.71 32.93
C TRP A 168 -66.56 -39.97 33.64
N ASN A 169 -66.87 -41.16 33.11
CA ASN A 169 -66.43 -42.44 33.70
C ASN A 169 -65.12 -42.95 33.09
N ALA A 170 -64.89 -42.64 31.81
CA ALA A 170 -63.70 -42.98 31.05
C ALA A 170 -63.56 -42.02 29.86
N ILE A 171 -62.32 -41.79 29.42
CA ILE A 171 -62.01 -41.26 28.10
C ILE A 171 -61.94 -42.47 27.16
N ALA A 172 -62.61 -42.38 26.02
CA ALA A 172 -62.57 -43.39 24.96
C ALA A 172 -61.47 -43.09 23.94
N ASP A 173 -61.30 -41.82 23.59
CA ASP A 173 -60.21 -41.26 22.78
C ASP A 173 -60.13 -39.73 22.99
N ASP A 174 -58.97 -39.13 22.77
CA ASP A 174 -58.73 -37.68 22.96
C ASP A 174 -57.50 -37.17 22.20
N PHE A 175 -57.49 -35.88 21.87
CA PHE A 175 -56.36 -35.13 21.32
C PHE A 175 -56.49 -33.63 21.62
N ALA A 176 -55.43 -32.85 21.39
CA ALA A 176 -55.47 -31.40 21.47
C ALA A 176 -54.81 -30.75 20.25
N LEU A 177 -55.41 -29.66 19.76
CA LEU A 177 -54.88 -28.82 18.71
C LEU A 177 -54.13 -27.65 19.34
N LEU A 178 -52.99 -27.28 18.78
CA LEU A 178 -52.13 -26.22 19.29
C LEU A 178 -52.06 -25.05 18.31
N GLU A 179 -52.34 -23.82 18.76
CA GLU A 179 -51.85 -22.60 18.09
C GLU A 179 -50.40 -22.29 18.54
N ASN A 180 -50.02 -22.71 19.75
CA ASN A 180 -48.73 -22.36 20.35
C ASN A 180 -47.97 -23.63 20.81
N PRO A 181 -46.64 -23.72 20.60
CA PRO A 181 -45.89 -24.94 20.89
C PRO A 181 -45.80 -25.21 22.40
N ILE A 182 -45.63 -26.48 22.78
CA ILE A 182 -45.46 -26.90 24.17
C ILE A 182 -44.13 -26.37 24.74
N ASP A 183 -44.18 -25.69 25.89
CA ASP A 183 -42.99 -25.34 26.68
C ASP A 183 -42.45 -26.61 27.40
N PRO A 184 -41.21 -27.06 27.11
CA PRO A 184 -40.61 -28.22 27.76
C PRO A 184 -40.43 -28.09 29.28
N ALA A 185 -40.48 -26.87 29.83
CA ALA A 185 -40.34 -26.61 31.27
C ALA A 185 -41.66 -26.82 32.05
N THR A 186 -42.81 -26.54 31.43
CA THR A 186 -44.14 -26.71 32.04
C THR A 186 -44.81 -28.02 31.63
N GLY A 187 -44.58 -28.49 30.41
CA GLY A 187 -45.31 -29.59 29.79
C GLY A 187 -46.70 -29.19 29.27
N ASN A 188 -46.96 -27.90 29.11
CA ASN A 188 -48.17 -27.34 28.48
C ASN A 188 -47.77 -26.22 27.49
N THR A 189 -48.73 -25.56 26.85
CA THR A 189 -48.49 -24.51 25.85
C THR A 189 -47.62 -23.37 26.37
N SER A 190 -46.75 -22.84 25.50
CA SER A 190 -45.79 -21.75 25.80
C SER A 190 -46.43 -20.35 25.83
N ALA A 191 -47.60 -20.23 25.20
CA ALA A 191 -48.48 -19.08 25.20
C ALA A 191 -49.93 -19.59 24.97
N GLY A 192 -50.92 -18.71 25.09
CA GLY A 192 -52.32 -19.08 24.91
C GLY A 192 -52.87 -19.97 26.02
N GLU A 193 -53.74 -20.89 25.63
CA GLU A 193 -54.66 -21.65 26.46
C GLU A 193 -54.08 -23.03 26.79
N LEU A 194 -54.39 -23.55 27.98
CA LEU A 194 -53.86 -24.82 28.45
C LEU A 194 -54.60 -26.01 27.85
N VAL A 195 -53.86 -27.01 27.40
CA VAL A 195 -54.40 -28.26 26.85
C VAL A 195 -54.39 -29.41 27.85
N TYR A 196 -55.32 -30.36 27.68
CA TYR A 196 -55.60 -31.43 28.63
C TYR A 196 -55.48 -32.86 28.04
N SER A 197 -54.93 -32.98 26.83
CA SER A 197 -54.52 -34.25 26.24
C SER A 197 -53.00 -34.32 26.08
N LEU A 198 -52.47 -35.55 26.12
CA LEU A 198 -51.08 -35.83 25.77
C LEU A 198 -50.88 -36.05 24.25
N ASN A 199 -51.96 -36.20 23.49
CA ASN A 199 -51.92 -36.37 22.04
C ASN A 199 -52.08 -34.99 21.40
N THR A 200 -51.01 -34.20 21.38
CA THR A 200 -51.00 -32.82 20.88
C THR A 200 -50.61 -32.74 19.41
N ILE A 201 -51.28 -31.89 18.63
CA ILE A 201 -51.08 -31.73 17.19
C ILE A 201 -50.88 -30.24 16.87
N GLY A 202 -49.86 -29.93 16.06
CA GLY A 202 -49.48 -28.56 15.70
C GLY A 202 -48.44 -27.92 16.62
N PRO A 203 -48.18 -26.60 16.49
CA PRO A 203 -48.88 -25.68 15.58
C PRO A 203 -48.57 -25.89 14.09
N ASP A 204 -49.50 -25.48 13.24
CA ASP A 204 -49.31 -25.36 11.78
C ASP A 204 -48.70 -23.98 11.47
N GLY A 205 -47.38 -23.88 11.61
CA GLY A 205 -46.64 -22.62 11.53
C GLY A 205 -47.01 -21.66 12.65
N THR A 206 -47.89 -20.69 12.36
CA THR A 206 -48.39 -19.70 13.33
C THR A 206 -49.90 -19.83 13.57
N PHE A 207 -50.50 -20.98 13.26
CA PHE A 207 -51.94 -21.20 13.33
C PHE A 207 -52.27 -22.55 13.99
N THR A 208 -53.47 -22.66 14.57
CA THR A 208 -54.06 -23.95 14.96
C THR A 208 -54.29 -24.81 13.71
N PRO A 209 -53.95 -26.13 13.72
CA PRO A 209 -54.25 -27.01 12.60
C PRO A 209 -55.76 -27.07 12.30
N ALA A 210 -56.13 -26.69 11.06
CA ALA A 210 -57.53 -26.58 10.65
C ALA A 210 -58.20 -27.94 10.34
N HIS A 211 -57.41 -28.93 9.92
CA HIS A 211 -57.85 -30.28 9.54
C HIS A 211 -56.78 -31.30 9.94
N VAL A 212 -57.21 -32.33 10.67
CA VAL A 212 -56.34 -33.42 11.15
C VAL A 212 -56.98 -34.79 10.91
N VAL A 213 -56.14 -35.77 10.60
CA VAL A 213 -56.51 -37.18 10.34
C VAL A 213 -55.66 -38.14 11.14
N ARG A 214 -56.17 -39.35 11.41
CA ARG A 214 -55.34 -40.46 11.89
C ARG A 214 -54.76 -41.26 10.73
N CYS A 215 -53.44 -41.48 10.75
CA CYS A 215 -52.72 -42.14 9.67
C CYS A 215 -51.85 -43.30 10.17
N PRO A 216 -52.18 -44.57 9.81
CA PRO A 216 -53.40 -45.02 9.12
C PRO A 216 -54.66 -44.95 10.01
N ASP A 217 -55.85 -45.06 9.40
CA ASP A 217 -57.15 -45.08 10.09
C ASP A 217 -57.15 -45.89 11.41
N VAL A 218 -57.88 -45.41 12.41
CA VAL A 218 -58.14 -46.05 13.72
C VAL A 218 -56.93 -46.22 14.65
N SER A 219 -55.73 -46.47 14.14
CA SER A 219 -54.55 -46.84 14.95
C SER A 219 -53.31 -45.98 14.74
N GLY A 220 -53.36 -45.06 13.79
CA GLY A 220 -52.29 -44.14 13.45
C GLY A 220 -52.10 -42.99 14.42
N ASP A 221 -50.96 -42.35 14.24
CA ASP A 221 -50.67 -41.02 14.79
C ASP A 221 -51.45 -39.95 14.01
N TRP A 222 -51.36 -38.69 14.44
CA TRP A 222 -52.18 -37.60 13.92
C TRP A 222 -51.42 -36.74 12.92
N GLU A 223 -51.93 -36.63 11.71
CA GLU A 223 -51.36 -35.82 10.63
C GLU A 223 -52.19 -34.56 10.37
N ILE A 224 -51.50 -33.48 10.01
CA ILE A 224 -52.11 -32.20 9.61
C ILE A 224 -52.30 -32.20 8.09
N LEU A 225 -53.50 -31.86 7.62
CA LEU A 225 -53.81 -31.79 6.18
C LEU A 225 -54.00 -30.35 5.69
N PRO A 226 -53.83 -30.09 4.37
CA PRO A 226 -53.78 -28.74 3.83
C PRO A 226 -55.02 -27.88 4.12
N PHE A 227 -54.79 -26.66 4.61
CA PHE A 227 -55.83 -25.68 4.97
C PHE A 227 -56.83 -25.35 3.85
N ALA A 228 -56.37 -25.31 2.58
CA ALA A 228 -57.11 -24.67 1.48
C ALA A 228 -57.87 -25.62 0.55
N ASP A 229 -57.56 -26.91 0.54
CA ASP A 229 -58.03 -27.87 -0.47
C ASP A 229 -59.19 -28.73 0.05
N LEU A 230 -60.41 -28.18 -0.09
CA LEU A 230 -61.65 -28.83 0.36
C LEU A 230 -62.06 -30.01 -0.54
N GLY A 231 -62.15 -31.20 0.05
CA GLY A 231 -62.61 -32.44 -0.59
C GLY A 231 -61.50 -33.43 -0.92
N VAL A 232 -61.87 -34.54 -1.58
CA VAL A 232 -60.91 -35.60 -1.95
C VAL A 232 -59.78 -35.06 -2.86
N PRO A 233 -58.52 -35.44 -2.61
CA PRO A 233 -58.10 -36.58 -1.79
C PRO A 233 -58.03 -36.33 -0.27
N PHE A 234 -57.90 -35.08 0.18
CA PHE A 234 -57.54 -34.78 1.57
C PHE A 234 -58.72 -34.90 2.55
N ASP A 235 -59.85 -34.22 2.31
CA ASP A 235 -61.05 -34.47 3.12
C ASP A 235 -61.69 -35.79 2.71
N THR A 236 -61.78 -36.72 3.66
CA THR A 236 -62.30 -38.07 3.44
C THR A 236 -63.58 -38.45 4.24
N PRO A 237 -64.50 -37.53 4.60
CA PRO A 237 -65.59 -37.80 5.52
C PRO A 237 -66.51 -38.94 5.05
N GLY A 238 -66.48 -40.05 5.80
CA GLY A 238 -67.21 -41.29 5.55
C GLY A 238 -66.43 -42.36 4.78
N ALA A 239 -65.14 -42.14 4.54
CA ALA A 239 -64.19 -43.00 3.83
C ALA A 239 -62.92 -43.24 4.66
N ASN A 240 -61.93 -43.91 4.07
CA ASN A 240 -60.60 -44.03 4.67
C ASN A 240 -59.85 -42.71 4.49
N ASN A 241 -59.06 -42.32 5.50
CA ASN A 241 -58.11 -41.22 5.40
C ASN A 241 -57.08 -41.47 4.28
N THR A 242 -56.69 -40.41 3.58
CA THR A 242 -55.54 -40.43 2.66
C THR A 242 -54.36 -39.82 3.40
N CYS A 243 -53.29 -40.58 3.56
CA CYS A 243 -52.17 -40.19 4.40
C CYS A 243 -51.05 -39.53 3.58
N PRO A 244 -50.34 -38.52 4.13
CA PRO A 244 -49.07 -38.09 3.58
C PRO A 244 -48.06 -39.25 3.63
N GLU A 245 -47.31 -39.45 2.57
CA GLU A 245 -46.20 -40.42 2.54
C GLU A 245 -44.98 -39.83 3.27
N ASP A 246 -44.35 -40.60 4.16
CA ASP A 246 -43.12 -40.23 4.86
C ASP A 246 -41.91 -40.77 4.08
N CYS A 247 -41.22 -39.85 3.39
CA CYS A 247 -40.37 -40.16 2.25
C CYS A 247 -39.00 -40.80 2.57
N ASP A 248 -38.69 -41.14 3.83
CA ASP A 248 -37.41 -41.75 4.22
C ASP A 248 -37.48 -42.98 5.16
N ASN A 249 -38.66 -43.43 5.56
CA ASN A 249 -38.83 -44.38 6.66
C ASN A 249 -38.82 -45.87 6.25
N GLY A 250 -38.93 -46.18 4.96
CA GLY A 250 -38.94 -47.53 4.38
C GLY A 250 -40.31 -48.22 4.39
N THR A 251 -41.40 -47.48 4.56
CA THR A 251 -42.79 -47.96 4.52
C THR A 251 -43.61 -47.35 3.36
N ASP A 252 -44.86 -47.78 3.27
CA ASP A 252 -45.88 -47.50 2.24
C ASP A 252 -47.05 -47.00 3.09
N ASP A 253 -47.03 -45.71 3.41
CA ASP A 253 -47.81 -45.09 4.48
C ASP A 253 -49.18 -44.60 4.00
N ASP A 254 -49.28 -44.19 2.73
CA ASP A 254 -50.56 -43.95 2.06
C ASP A 254 -51.26 -45.27 1.59
N GLY A 255 -50.49 -46.34 1.36
CA GLY A 255 -50.99 -47.66 0.98
C GLY A 255 -51.20 -47.89 -0.52
N ASP A 256 -50.67 -47.01 -1.39
CA ASP A 256 -50.63 -47.11 -2.86
C ASP A 256 -49.83 -48.34 -3.33
N GLY A 257 -48.70 -48.62 -2.68
CA GLY A 257 -47.81 -49.75 -2.93
C GLY A 257 -46.45 -49.42 -3.57
N ASP A 258 -46.14 -48.15 -3.82
CA ASP A 258 -44.76 -47.65 -3.88
C ASP A 258 -44.27 -47.29 -2.44
N VAL A 259 -43.05 -46.76 -2.26
CA VAL A 259 -42.35 -46.60 -0.94
C VAL A 259 -41.29 -45.51 -1.05
N ASP A 260 -41.17 -44.62 -0.06
CA ASP A 260 -40.14 -43.57 0.01
C ASP A 260 -40.04 -42.78 -1.32
N CYS A 261 -38.82 -42.45 -1.73
CA CYS A 261 -38.45 -41.87 -3.02
C CYS A 261 -38.74 -42.73 -4.28
N ALA A 262 -39.36 -43.90 -4.15
CA ALA A 262 -39.98 -44.58 -5.29
C ALA A 262 -41.40 -44.07 -5.56
N ASP A 263 -42.04 -43.47 -4.54
CA ASP A 263 -43.37 -42.89 -4.59
C ASP A 263 -43.42 -41.60 -5.43
N ALA A 264 -44.59 -41.31 -5.98
CA ALA A 264 -44.85 -40.10 -6.75
C ALA A 264 -45.15 -38.89 -5.86
N ASP A 265 -45.71 -39.06 -4.68
CA ASP A 265 -46.09 -37.97 -3.78
C ASP A 265 -44.86 -37.44 -3.00
N CYS A 266 -43.79 -38.24 -2.90
CA CYS A 266 -42.44 -37.80 -2.54
C CYS A 266 -41.70 -36.98 -3.62
N THR A 267 -42.38 -36.57 -4.70
CA THR A 267 -41.76 -35.76 -5.77
C THR A 267 -41.47 -34.33 -5.30
N GLY A 268 -40.22 -34.10 -4.90
CA GLY A 268 -39.72 -32.81 -4.43
C GLY A 268 -39.23 -32.84 -2.98
N ASP A 269 -39.32 -33.99 -2.31
CA ASP A 269 -38.84 -34.15 -0.95
C ASP A 269 -37.30 -34.01 -0.84
N PRO A 270 -36.78 -33.26 0.17
CA PRO A 270 -35.35 -33.11 0.46
C PRO A 270 -34.53 -34.40 0.59
N ASN A 271 -35.11 -35.47 1.11
CA ASN A 271 -34.47 -36.78 1.25
C ASN A 271 -34.37 -37.53 -0.07
N CYS A 272 -35.27 -37.23 -1.01
CA CYS A 272 -35.36 -37.87 -2.32
C CYS A 272 -34.58 -37.16 -3.44
N ALA A 273 -33.90 -36.06 -3.11
CA ALA A 273 -32.89 -35.49 -3.98
C ALA A 273 -31.71 -36.48 -4.19
N PRO A 274 -31.10 -36.54 -5.39
CA PRO A 274 -29.88 -37.31 -5.59
C PRO A 274 -28.72 -36.67 -4.80
N PRO A 275 -27.84 -37.45 -4.13
CA PRO A 275 -26.75 -36.90 -3.35
C PRO A 275 -25.86 -35.95 -4.15
N PRO A 276 -25.40 -34.83 -3.55
CA PRO A 276 -24.58 -33.84 -4.23
C PRO A 276 -23.20 -34.44 -4.58
N PRO A 277 -22.48 -33.90 -5.59
CA PRO A 277 -21.19 -34.46 -6.02
C PRO A 277 -20.12 -34.53 -4.93
N ASN A 278 -20.22 -33.67 -3.92
CA ASN A 278 -19.33 -33.56 -2.76
C ASN A 278 -19.92 -34.13 -1.46
N ASN A 279 -20.84 -35.10 -1.58
CA ASN A 279 -21.40 -35.87 -0.47
C ASN A 279 -20.33 -36.53 0.41
N ASP A 280 -19.45 -37.34 -0.18
CA ASP A 280 -18.37 -37.99 0.57
C ASP A 280 -17.17 -37.05 0.71
N CYS A 281 -16.48 -37.04 1.85
CA CYS A 281 -15.25 -36.26 2.07
C CYS A 281 -14.21 -36.50 0.97
N ALA A 282 -14.08 -37.74 0.49
CA ALA A 282 -13.16 -38.12 -0.58
C ALA A 282 -13.45 -37.44 -1.94
N ASN A 283 -14.60 -36.80 -2.10
CA ASN A 283 -15.04 -36.08 -3.29
C ASN A 283 -15.18 -34.55 -3.05
N ALA A 284 -14.54 -34.01 -2.00
CA ALA A 284 -14.54 -32.58 -1.68
C ALA A 284 -14.25 -31.71 -2.91
N VAL A 285 -15.06 -30.65 -3.10
CA VAL A 285 -14.94 -29.75 -4.26
C VAL A 285 -13.93 -28.65 -3.98
N GLY A 286 -12.98 -28.47 -4.91
CA GLY A 286 -11.98 -27.40 -4.85
C GLY A 286 -12.60 -26.01 -4.96
N LEU A 287 -12.30 -25.13 -4.01
CA LEU A 287 -12.72 -23.73 -3.93
C LEU A 287 -11.50 -22.80 -3.81
N ILE A 288 -11.70 -21.54 -4.16
CA ILE A 288 -10.85 -20.40 -3.78
C ILE A 288 -11.78 -19.38 -3.09
N GLU A 289 -11.38 -18.12 -2.97
CA GLU A 289 -12.22 -17.06 -2.43
C GLU A 289 -13.35 -16.70 -3.42
N GLY A 290 -14.55 -16.46 -2.88
CA GLY A 290 -15.75 -16.18 -3.65
C GLY A 290 -17.04 -16.66 -2.97
N THR A 291 -18.12 -16.62 -3.73
CA THR A 291 -19.47 -16.96 -3.27
C THR A 291 -19.99 -18.20 -4.00
N TYR A 292 -20.35 -19.24 -3.25
CA TYR A 292 -20.66 -20.57 -3.76
C TYR A 292 -22.00 -21.08 -3.21
N SER A 293 -23.00 -21.20 -4.09
CA SER A 293 -24.24 -21.90 -3.76
C SER A 293 -23.99 -23.41 -3.66
N PHE A 294 -24.51 -24.03 -2.60
CA PHE A 294 -24.46 -25.47 -2.38
C PHE A 294 -25.80 -25.99 -1.83
N SER A 295 -25.91 -27.31 -1.76
CA SER A 295 -27.11 -28.02 -1.30
C SER A 295 -26.70 -29.25 -0.49
N THR A 296 -27.35 -29.46 0.65
CA THR A 296 -27.24 -30.69 1.47
C THR A 296 -28.40 -31.65 1.22
N LEU A 297 -29.33 -31.32 0.32
CA LEU A 297 -30.43 -32.19 -0.11
C LEU A 297 -29.88 -33.52 -0.65
N GLY A 298 -30.44 -34.64 -0.20
CA GLY A 298 -29.98 -35.99 -0.59
C GLY A 298 -28.61 -36.43 -0.03
N SER A 299 -27.94 -35.63 0.81
CA SER A 299 -26.61 -35.98 1.33
C SER A 299 -26.63 -37.13 2.37
N THR A 300 -25.46 -37.54 2.87
CA THR A 300 -25.33 -38.57 3.93
C THR A 300 -24.14 -38.25 4.82
N THR A 301 -24.30 -38.39 6.14
CA THR A 301 -23.19 -38.15 7.09
C THR A 301 -22.00 -39.13 6.88
N ASP A 302 -20.83 -38.63 6.50
CA ASP A 302 -19.57 -39.40 6.52
C ASP A 302 -18.48 -38.84 7.47
N GLY A 303 -18.61 -37.57 7.91
CA GLY A 303 -17.65 -36.89 8.79
C GLY A 303 -17.84 -37.01 10.30
N PRO A 304 -17.00 -36.31 11.08
CA PRO A 304 -17.21 -36.06 12.50
C PRO A 304 -18.48 -35.21 12.75
N THR A 305 -19.21 -35.52 13.81
CA THR A 305 -20.53 -34.91 14.12
C THR A 305 -20.51 -34.03 15.37
N ASN A 306 -19.31 -33.74 15.89
CA ASN A 306 -19.11 -33.13 17.21
C ASN A 306 -19.17 -31.60 17.21
N CYS A 307 -18.99 -30.96 16.04
CA CYS A 307 -19.24 -29.53 15.91
C CYS A 307 -20.74 -29.24 16.16
N GLY A 308 -21.04 -28.20 16.95
CA GLY A 308 -22.42 -27.88 17.35
C GLY A 308 -23.19 -28.98 18.09
N GLY A 309 -22.54 -30.09 18.44
CA GLY A 309 -23.15 -31.27 19.05
C GLY A 309 -23.95 -32.18 18.12
N SER A 310 -24.22 -31.80 16.86
CA SER A 310 -25.05 -32.60 15.94
C SER A 310 -24.89 -32.24 14.46
N LEU A 311 -23.66 -32.03 13.98
CA LEU A 311 -23.39 -31.80 12.55
C LEU A 311 -23.59 -33.11 11.78
N LEU A 312 -24.64 -33.19 10.96
CA LEU A 312 -25.03 -34.37 10.19
C LEU A 312 -25.37 -33.98 8.74
N ASN A 313 -25.50 -34.96 7.84
CA ASN A 313 -25.86 -34.78 6.43
C ASN A 313 -24.94 -33.76 5.74
N ASP A 314 -23.65 -34.10 5.71
CA ASP A 314 -22.57 -33.19 5.35
C ASP A 314 -22.23 -33.18 3.85
N VAL A 315 -21.63 -32.07 3.44
CA VAL A 315 -20.99 -31.85 2.15
C VAL A 315 -19.63 -31.20 2.35
N TRP A 316 -18.72 -31.45 1.42
CA TRP A 316 -17.30 -31.16 1.60
C TRP A 316 -16.70 -30.24 0.55
N PHE A 317 -15.80 -29.37 0.99
CA PHE A 317 -15.02 -28.48 0.13
C PHE A 317 -13.55 -28.54 0.51
N LEU A 318 -12.68 -28.36 -0.47
CA LEU A 318 -11.24 -28.18 -0.28
C LEU A 318 -10.89 -26.76 -0.74
N TYR A 319 -10.63 -25.89 0.21
CA TYR A 319 -10.27 -24.50 -0.04
C TYR A 319 -8.76 -24.40 -0.28
N ASP A 320 -8.37 -23.95 -1.48
CA ASP A 320 -6.99 -23.58 -1.84
C ASP A 320 -6.84 -22.06 -1.60
N ALA A 321 -6.15 -21.64 -0.54
CA ALA A 321 -6.05 -20.22 -0.19
C ALA A 321 -5.17 -19.44 -1.18
N SER A 322 -5.63 -18.27 -1.65
CA SER A 322 -4.85 -17.36 -2.51
C SER A 322 -4.31 -16.13 -1.77
N CYS A 323 -4.93 -15.74 -0.65
CA CYS A 323 -4.44 -14.77 0.32
C CYS A 323 -3.96 -15.42 1.63
N SER A 324 -3.29 -14.62 2.48
CA SER A 324 -2.98 -14.94 3.89
C SER A 324 -3.85 -14.07 4.82
N GLY A 325 -3.81 -14.33 6.13
CA GLY A 325 -4.60 -13.60 7.15
C GLY A 325 -5.94 -14.26 7.43
N ILE A 326 -6.84 -13.61 8.19
CA ILE A 326 -8.15 -14.20 8.51
C ILE A 326 -9.05 -14.13 7.28
N VAL A 327 -9.29 -15.30 6.72
CA VAL A 327 -10.35 -15.51 5.75
C VAL A 327 -11.65 -15.76 6.50
N THR A 328 -12.69 -15.03 6.10
CA THR A 328 -14.05 -15.22 6.61
C THR A 328 -14.73 -16.32 5.81
N PHE A 329 -15.23 -17.36 6.49
CA PHE A 329 -16.09 -18.40 5.96
C PHE A 329 -17.48 -18.24 6.58
N THR A 330 -18.47 -17.83 5.79
CA THR A 330 -19.79 -17.48 6.32
C THR A 330 -20.91 -18.03 5.45
N THR A 331 -22.01 -18.46 6.08
CA THR A 331 -23.29 -18.70 5.41
C THR A 331 -24.39 -17.75 5.89
N CYS A 332 -24.07 -16.65 6.58
CA CYS A 332 -25.07 -15.76 7.16
C CYS A 332 -26.10 -15.24 6.14
N ASN A 333 -27.38 -15.26 6.53
CA ASN A 333 -28.56 -14.81 5.80
C ASN A 333 -28.77 -15.53 4.44
N SER A 334 -28.38 -16.80 4.33
CA SER A 334 -28.35 -17.50 3.04
C SER A 334 -28.90 -18.93 3.02
N ALA A 335 -29.04 -19.59 4.17
CA ALA A 335 -29.56 -20.93 4.29
C ALA A 335 -31.08 -20.95 4.49
N ASP A 336 -31.74 -22.00 4.01
CA ASP A 336 -33.14 -22.33 4.32
C ASP A 336 -33.27 -23.46 5.37
N PHE A 337 -32.15 -23.87 5.97
CA PHE A 337 -32.02 -24.85 7.06
C PHE A 337 -31.08 -24.31 8.15
N ASN A 338 -30.79 -25.10 9.20
CA ASN A 338 -29.81 -24.77 10.24
C ASN A 338 -28.42 -25.42 9.97
N PRO A 339 -27.52 -24.77 9.22
CA PRO A 339 -26.17 -25.28 8.96
C PRO A 339 -25.24 -25.25 10.18
N GLN A 340 -24.25 -26.14 10.19
CA GLN A 340 -23.10 -26.16 11.09
C GLN A 340 -21.83 -26.38 10.27
N MET A 341 -20.73 -25.70 10.62
CA MET A 341 -19.49 -25.68 9.84
C MET A 341 -18.29 -26.10 10.69
N ALA A 342 -17.43 -26.97 10.14
CA ALA A 342 -16.14 -27.32 10.73
C ALA A 342 -15.03 -27.25 9.67
N ILE A 343 -13.85 -26.74 10.05
CA ILE A 343 -12.69 -26.60 9.18
C ILE A 343 -11.50 -27.37 9.74
N TYR A 344 -10.82 -28.11 8.88
CA TYR A 344 -9.69 -28.99 9.19
C TYR A 344 -8.48 -28.62 8.31
N PRO A 345 -7.24 -29.04 8.64
CA PRO A 345 -6.12 -28.92 7.72
C PRO A 345 -6.42 -29.70 6.42
N GLY A 346 -6.14 -29.14 5.24
CA GLY A 346 -6.39 -29.81 3.95
C GLY A 346 -5.58 -31.08 3.73
N THR A 347 -4.54 -31.30 4.53
CA THR A 347 -3.76 -32.55 4.60
C THR A 347 -4.42 -33.66 5.44
N SER A 348 -5.61 -33.42 6.00
CA SER A 348 -6.37 -34.38 6.80
C SER A 348 -6.72 -35.66 6.02
N ALA A 349 -6.87 -36.77 6.73
CA ALA A 349 -7.50 -37.95 6.16
C ALA A 349 -9.00 -37.69 5.93
N CYS A 350 -9.60 -38.36 4.94
CA CYS A 350 -11.05 -38.32 4.72
C CYS A 350 -11.72 -39.63 5.16
N PRO A 351 -12.76 -39.58 6.01
CA PRO A 351 -13.15 -38.43 6.84
C PRO A 351 -12.09 -38.08 7.91
N PRO A 352 -12.04 -36.83 8.42
CA PRO A 352 -11.11 -36.42 9.47
C PRO A 352 -11.30 -37.17 10.79
N ALA A 353 -10.33 -37.01 11.71
CA ALA A 353 -10.47 -37.55 13.05
C ALA A 353 -11.38 -36.65 13.91
N THR A 354 -12.25 -37.25 14.72
CA THR A 354 -13.08 -36.52 15.70
C THR A 354 -12.19 -35.70 16.65
N GLY A 355 -12.42 -34.38 16.75
CA GLY A 355 -11.60 -33.47 17.56
C GLY A 355 -10.29 -33.05 16.87
N SER A 356 -10.24 -33.05 15.54
CA SER A 356 -9.10 -32.52 14.75
C SER A 356 -9.45 -31.29 13.92
N GLU A 357 -10.65 -30.76 14.09
CA GLU A 357 -11.05 -29.45 13.60
C GLU A 357 -10.15 -28.34 14.18
N ILE A 358 -9.77 -27.38 13.33
CA ILE A 358 -9.07 -26.15 13.71
C ILE A 358 -10.11 -25.14 14.22
N ALA A 359 -11.23 -25.05 13.51
CA ALA A 359 -12.35 -24.18 13.82
C ALA A 359 -13.68 -24.92 13.63
N CYS A 360 -14.67 -24.55 14.43
CA CYS A 360 -16.02 -25.07 14.39
C CYS A 360 -16.97 -23.94 14.82
N ASP A 361 -18.05 -23.75 14.07
CA ASP A 361 -19.15 -22.89 14.48
C ASP A 361 -20.52 -23.52 14.13
N ALA A 362 -21.50 -23.16 14.94
CA ALA A 362 -22.84 -23.72 14.95
C ALA A 362 -23.90 -22.66 15.33
N GLY A 363 -23.64 -21.39 14.99
CA GLY A 363 -24.67 -20.35 15.01
C GLY A 363 -24.22 -18.96 15.46
N SER A 364 -23.00 -18.50 15.14
CA SER A 364 -22.53 -17.17 15.56
C SER A 364 -23.15 -15.99 14.80
N CYS A 365 -23.72 -16.21 13.60
CA CYS A 365 -24.33 -15.15 12.77
C CYS A 365 -25.41 -14.39 13.55
N THR A 366 -25.18 -13.10 13.81
CA THR A 366 -26.05 -12.31 14.69
C THR A 366 -27.40 -12.01 14.03
N GLY A 367 -28.44 -12.72 14.47
CA GLY A 367 -29.83 -12.51 14.04
C GLY A 367 -30.39 -13.58 13.09
N SER A 368 -29.53 -14.39 12.47
CA SER A 368 -29.95 -15.53 11.65
C SER A 368 -29.57 -16.90 12.23
N GLY A 369 -28.51 -16.99 13.05
CA GLY A 369 -28.13 -18.22 13.75
C GLY A 369 -27.42 -19.28 12.89
N GLU A 370 -26.95 -18.90 11.70
CA GLU A 370 -26.04 -19.70 10.85
C GLU A 370 -24.57 -19.58 11.33
N PRO A 371 -23.63 -20.38 10.80
CA PRO A 371 -22.22 -20.31 11.16
C PRO A 371 -21.43 -19.25 10.39
N GLU A 372 -20.50 -18.63 11.11
CA GLU A 372 -19.47 -17.72 10.60
C GLU A 372 -18.15 -18.05 11.31
N ILE A 373 -17.11 -18.35 10.52
CA ILE A 373 -15.79 -18.73 11.01
C ILE A 373 -14.75 -17.76 10.45
N PHE A 374 -14.01 -17.15 11.37
CA PHE A 374 -12.80 -16.39 11.11
C PHE A 374 -11.61 -17.34 11.29
N LEU A 375 -10.84 -17.59 10.23
CA LEU A 375 -9.71 -18.53 10.25
C LEU A 375 -8.49 -17.90 9.59
N ASP A 376 -7.39 -17.82 10.36
CA ASP A 376 -6.07 -17.45 9.85
C ASP A 376 -5.59 -18.52 8.85
N VAL A 377 -5.35 -18.09 7.62
CA VAL A 377 -4.86 -18.95 6.53
C VAL A 377 -3.56 -18.42 5.93
N ILE A 378 -2.83 -19.33 5.27
CA ILE A 378 -1.58 -19.02 4.59
C ILE A 378 -1.78 -19.19 3.09
N ALA A 379 -1.41 -18.19 2.29
CA ALA A 379 -1.50 -18.26 0.83
C ALA A 379 -0.75 -19.48 0.27
N GLY A 380 -1.46 -20.32 -0.47
CA GLY A 380 -0.95 -21.57 -1.04
C GLY A 380 -1.07 -22.81 -0.15
N GLU A 381 -1.52 -22.68 1.10
CA GLU A 381 -1.97 -23.82 1.91
C GLU A 381 -3.43 -24.19 1.60
N THR A 382 -3.85 -25.36 2.10
CA THR A 382 -5.17 -25.93 1.80
C THR A 382 -5.94 -26.29 3.06
N TYR A 383 -7.25 -26.11 3.03
CA TYR A 383 -8.15 -26.30 4.18
C TYR A 383 -9.37 -27.13 3.76
N LEU A 384 -9.74 -28.12 4.57
CA LEU A 384 -10.87 -29.00 4.30
C LEU A 384 -12.07 -28.50 5.11
N VAL A 385 -13.13 -28.08 4.42
CA VAL A 385 -14.35 -27.52 5.01
C VAL A 385 -15.47 -28.55 4.94
N GLN A 386 -16.12 -28.78 6.08
CA GLN A 386 -17.29 -29.63 6.26
C GLN A 386 -18.49 -28.74 6.61
N ILE A 387 -19.60 -28.88 5.88
CA ILE A 387 -20.86 -28.21 6.23
C ILE A 387 -21.97 -29.27 6.24
N GLY A 388 -22.69 -29.37 7.34
CA GLY A 388 -23.89 -30.20 7.47
C GLY A 388 -25.02 -29.45 8.17
N GLY A 389 -26.17 -30.09 8.38
CA GLY A 389 -27.29 -29.52 9.14
C GLY A 389 -27.33 -30.03 10.59
N PHE A 390 -27.79 -29.17 11.49
CA PHE A 390 -28.08 -29.54 12.87
C PHE A 390 -29.13 -30.66 12.93
N ASN A 391 -28.84 -31.72 13.68
CA ASN A 391 -29.72 -32.91 13.81
C ASN A 391 -30.12 -33.57 12.47
N GLY A 392 -29.42 -33.27 11.38
CA GLY A 392 -29.70 -33.82 10.06
C GLY A 392 -30.68 -33.01 9.22
N GLU A 393 -30.98 -31.75 9.58
CA GLU A 393 -31.62 -30.81 8.67
C GLU A 393 -30.87 -30.73 7.31
N ARG A 394 -31.60 -30.39 6.24
CA ARG A 394 -31.08 -30.32 4.87
C ARG A 394 -31.71 -29.15 4.13
N GLY A 395 -30.97 -28.55 3.20
CA GLY A 395 -31.43 -27.41 2.45
C GLY A 395 -30.41 -26.88 1.45
N ASP A 396 -30.72 -25.72 0.88
CA ASP A 396 -29.83 -24.93 0.02
C ASP A 396 -29.22 -23.77 0.85
N ALA A 397 -27.95 -23.44 0.57
CA ALA A 397 -27.25 -22.35 1.24
C ALA A 397 -26.17 -21.73 0.34
N VAL A 398 -25.56 -20.64 0.78
CA VAL A 398 -24.46 -19.97 0.09
C VAL A 398 -23.26 -19.83 1.01
N LEU A 399 -22.18 -20.52 0.70
CA LEU A 399 -20.88 -20.31 1.34
C LEU A 399 -20.20 -19.10 0.70
N THR A 400 -19.94 -18.07 1.50
CA THR A 400 -19.05 -16.97 1.10
C THR A 400 -17.71 -17.16 1.80
N ILE A 401 -16.64 -17.12 1.00
CA ILE A 401 -15.26 -17.13 1.45
C ILE A 401 -14.64 -15.82 0.97
N SER A 402 -14.16 -14.98 1.89
CA SER A 402 -13.51 -13.71 1.54
C SER A 402 -12.19 -13.54 2.26
N CYS A 403 -11.16 -13.14 1.51
CA CYS A 403 -9.97 -12.52 2.08
C CYS A 403 -10.34 -11.35 3.00
N PRO A 404 -9.47 -11.02 3.97
CA PRO A 404 -9.52 -9.72 4.59
C PRO A 404 -9.31 -8.61 3.54
N PRO A 405 -9.57 -7.33 3.87
CA PRO A 405 -9.12 -6.20 3.06
C PRO A 405 -7.61 -6.27 2.77
N ASP A 406 -7.13 -5.53 1.76
CA ASP A 406 -5.69 -5.37 1.52
C ASP A 406 -5.07 -4.52 2.65
N ASP A 407 -4.76 -5.17 3.76
CA ASP A 407 -3.98 -4.64 4.88
C ASP A 407 -2.46 -4.72 4.57
N CYS A 408 -1.71 -3.73 5.04
CA CYS A 408 -0.27 -3.56 4.89
C CYS A 408 0.55 -4.00 6.12
N HIS A 409 -0.08 -4.50 7.18
CA HIS A 409 0.55 -5.20 8.30
C HIS A 409 0.67 -6.73 8.06
N GLN A 410 0.03 -7.27 7.02
CA GLN A 410 0.11 -8.70 6.67
C GLN A 410 1.53 -9.26 6.49
N PHE A 411 1.77 -10.44 7.09
CA PHE A 411 3.01 -11.20 6.95
C PHE A 411 3.30 -11.53 5.46
N PRO A 412 4.52 -11.29 4.94
CA PRO A 412 5.79 -11.24 5.68
C PRO A 412 6.29 -9.83 6.06
N ASN A 413 5.47 -8.78 6.02
CA ASN A 413 6.00 -7.43 5.93
C ASN A 413 5.21 -6.37 6.73
N PRO A 414 5.22 -6.41 8.08
CA PRO A 414 4.83 -5.25 8.88
C PRO A 414 5.81 -4.11 8.58
N ASN A 415 5.30 -3.00 8.04
CA ASN A 415 6.16 -2.01 7.38
C ASN A 415 6.97 -1.12 8.35
N VAL A 416 6.49 -0.92 9.58
CA VAL A 416 7.32 -0.55 10.75
C VAL A 416 6.71 -1.18 12.00
N GLU A 417 7.54 -1.73 12.90
CA GLU A 417 7.09 -2.29 14.19
C GLU A 417 7.83 -1.61 15.35
N TYR A 418 7.08 -1.17 16.36
CA TYR A 418 7.59 -0.66 17.62
C TYR A 418 7.05 -1.50 18.77
N GLN A 419 7.93 -2.28 19.39
CA GLN A 419 7.52 -3.02 20.58
C GLN A 419 7.37 -2.08 21.78
N GLY A 420 6.20 -2.17 22.41
CA GLY A 420 5.86 -1.57 23.68
C GLY A 420 6.74 -2.15 24.76
N PHE A 421 7.87 -1.49 25.01
CA PHE A 421 8.86 -1.91 25.97
C PHE A 421 8.31 -1.82 27.41
N VAL A 422 7.65 -2.88 27.84
CA VAL A 422 7.13 -3.03 29.21
C VAL A 422 8.28 -3.50 30.09
N GLY A 423 9.03 -2.57 30.71
CA GLY A 423 10.26 -2.99 31.36
C GLY A 423 11.02 -1.98 32.22
N THR A 424 12.27 -2.32 32.55
CA THR A 424 13.25 -1.42 33.18
C THR A 424 14.20 -0.87 32.12
N LEU A 425 14.10 0.43 31.84
CA LEU A 425 15.16 1.18 31.17
C LEU A 425 16.28 1.51 32.18
N ALA A 426 17.53 1.24 31.80
CA ALA A 426 18.69 1.74 32.52
C ALA A 426 19.79 2.15 31.53
N SER A 427 20.18 3.42 31.52
CA SER A 427 21.26 3.94 30.67
C SER A 427 22.43 4.51 31.48
N ASN A 428 23.57 4.67 30.82
CA ASN A 428 24.69 5.47 31.31
C ASN A 428 25.39 6.17 30.14
N ALA A 429 25.74 7.44 30.36
CA ALA A 429 26.49 8.27 29.41
C ALA A 429 27.91 8.56 29.93
N PRO A 430 28.85 7.59 29.83
CA PRO A 430 30.13 7.67 30.53
C PRO A 430 31.15 8.58 29.85
N ALA A 431 30.98 8.92 28.56
CA ALA A 431 32.01 9.54 27.71
C ALA A 431 33.37 8.82 27.85
N ALA A 432 33.35 7.49 27.81
CA ALA A 432 34.49 6.63 28.12
C ALA A 432 35.42 6.50 26.89
N PRO A 433 36.72 6.80 27.00
CA PRO A 433 37.62 6.81 25.84
C PRO A 433 37.92 5.38 25.35
N ILE A 434 37.66 5.14 24.07
CA ILE A 434 37.99 3.92 23.34
C ILE A 434 39.42 4.07 22.79
N THR A 435 40.30 3.12 23.15
CA THR A 435 41.73 3.17 22.79
C THR A 435 42.29 1.82 22.38
N ASP A 436 43.18 1.82 21.38
CA ASP A 436 43.83 0.65 20.76
C ASP A 436 44.21 -0.45 21.77
N ALA A 437 43.71 -1.66 21.53
CA ALA A 437 44.09 -2.88 22.25
C ALA A 437 43.94 -2.85 23.79
N VAL A 438 43.15 -1.91 24.33
CA VAL A 438 42.75 -1.86 25.74
C VAL A 438 41.22 -1.88 25.80
N PRO A 439 40.59 -2.91 26.40
CA PRO A 439 39.15 -2.92 26.58
C PRO A 439 38.65 -1.72 27.39
N THR A 440 37.76 -0.97 26.78
CA THR A 440 36.89 0.00 27.45
C THR A 440 35.78 -0.79 28.12
N PHE A 441 35.41 -0.41 29.34
CA PHE A 441 34.33 -1.06 30.06
C PHE A 441 33.52 0.00 30.79
N ASP A 442 32.21 -0.17 30.79
CA ASP A 442 31.28 0.60 31.61
C ASP A 442 30.25 -0.33 32.25
N LEU A 443 29.58 0.12 33.32
CA LEU A 443 28.72 -0.71 34.16
C LEU A 443 27.42 0.00 34.53
N ILE A 444 26.31 -0.73 34.45
CA ILE A 444 24.97 -0.27 34.85
C ILE A 444 24.48 -1.16 36.02
N ASP A 445 24.11 -0.54 37.14
CA ASP A 445 23.55 -1.24 38.32
C ASP A 445 22.01 -1.23 38.27
N VAL A 446 21.41 -2.32 37.80
CA VAL A 446 19.95 -2.53 37.80
C VAL A 446 19.50 -2.98 39.19
N THR A 447 18.56 -2.25 39.80
CA THR A 447 18.15 -2.44 41.21
C THR A 447 16.68 -2.74 41.46
N ASN A 448 15.83 -2.70 40.42
CA ASN A 448 14.40 -3.05 40.47
C ASN A 448 13.97 -4.05 39.38
N GLY A 449 14.91 -4.78 38.77
CA GLY A 449 14.62 -5.72 37.68
C GLY A 449 14.11 -7.09 38.15
N GLY A 450 13.11 -7.62 37.47
CA GLY A 450 12.49 -8.93 37.66
C GLY A 450 13.24 -10.06 36.96
N LEU A 451 12.48 -10.94 36.30
CA LEU A 451 13.03 -11.85 35.29
C LEU A 451 12.93 -11.16 33.93
N ILE A 452 13.97 -11.33 33.11
CA ILE A 452 14.01 -10.85 31.73
C ILE A 452 13.01 -11.67 30.91
N SER A 453 12.12 -11.02 30.16
CA SER A 453 11.33 -11.65 29.10
C SER A 453 11.85 -11.36 27.69
N ASP A 454 12.68 -10.32 27.56
CA ASP A 454 13.33 -9.84 26.34
C ASP A 454 14.38 -8.74 26.73
N LEU A 455 15.39 -8.47 25.90
CA LEU A 455 16.47 -7.52 26.15
C LEU A 455 17.02 -6.82 24.88
N ASP A 456 16.75 -5.52 24.73
CA ASP A 456 17.51 -4.67 23.80
C ASP A 456 18.73 -4.01 24.47
N VAL A 457 19.74 -3.68 23.66
CA VAL A 457 20.92 -2.90 24.08
C VAL A 457 21.26 -1.80 23.07
N SER A 458 21.11 -0.53 23.44
CA SER A 458 21.55 0.58 22.59
C SER A 458 22.98 1.03 22.89
N VAL A 459 23.66 1.57 21.87
CA VAL A 459 24.97 2.22 21.99
C VAL A 459 25.05 3.47 21.11
N GLU A 460 25.64 4.53 21.66
CA GLU A 460 26.09 5.74 20.96
C GLU A 460 27.61 5.84 21.13
N ILE A 461 28.34 5.78 20.02
CA ILE A 461 29.80 5.75 19.98
C ILE A 461 30.30 6.68 18.88
N SER A 462 30.97 7.77 19.27
CA SER A 462 31.82 8.52 18.35
C SER A 462 33.12 7.74 18.09
N HIS A 463 33.49 7.48 16.84
CA HIS A 463 34.77 6.86 16.48
C HIS A 463 35.35 7.50 15.21
N ALA A 464 36.40 6.92 14.64
CA ALA A 464 36.93 7.36 13.34
C ALA A 464 37.10 6.19 12.35
N PHE A 465 36.41 5.07 12.65
CA PHE A 465 36.26 3.84 11.88
C PHE A 465 35.67 2.76 12.82
N ILE A 466 34.36 2.57 12.86
CA ILE A 466 33.73 1.60 13.79
C ILE A 466 34.00 0.13 13.42
N GLY A 467 34.40 -0.16 12.17
CA GLY A 467 34.78 -1.51 11.73
C GLY A 467 35.96 -2.13 12.51
N ASN A 468 36.67 -1.34 13.33
CA ASN A 468 37.72 -1.82 14.24
C ASN A 468 37.20 -2.30 15.61
N LEU A 469 35.90 -2.20 15.89
CA LEU A 469 35.34 -2.48 17.22
C LEU A 469 34.82 -3.91 17.37
N ASN A 470 35.01 -4.45 18.57
CA ASN A 470 34.23 -5.57 19.11
C ASN A 470 33.46 -5.07 20.34
N ILE A 471 32.17 -5.39 20.42
CA ILE A 471 31.28 -4.97 21.52
C ILE A 471 30.63 -6.21 22.15
N ASP A 472 30.70 -6.34 23.46
CA ASP A 472 30.07 -7.41 24.25
C ASP A 472 29.21 -6.82 25.37
N VAL A 473 28.03 -7.40 25.61
CA VAL A 473 27.22 -7.17 26.81
C VAL A 473 27.35 -8.35 27.78
N VAL A 474 27.38 -8.08 29.08
CA VAL A 474 27.53 -9.08 30.14
C VAL A 474 26.48 -8.85 31.23
N ALA A 475 25.67 -9.87 31.49
CA ALA A 475 24.63 -9.86 32.52
C ALA A 475 25.16 -10.19 33.94
N PRO A 476 24.40 -9.87 35.00
CA PRO A 476 24.73 -10.25 36.39
C PRO A 476 24.91 -11.76 36.61
N SER A 477 24.28 -12.58 35.76
CA SER A 477 24.41 -14.04 35.68
C SER A 477 25.80 -14.52 35.24
N GLN A 478 26.57 -13.65 34.56
CA GLN A 478 27.75 -13.94 33.73
C GLN A 478 27.46 -14.56 32.35
N THR A 479 26.20 -14.52 31.89
CA THR A 479 25.90 -14.69 30.46
C THR A 479 26.48 -13.49 29.69
N GLN A 480 27.14 -13.75 28.56
CA GLN A 480 27.86 -12.75 27.76
C GLN A 480 27.54 -12.98 26.29
N ILE A 481 27.05 -11.94 25.62
CA ILE A 481 26.66 -11.95 24.21
C ILE A 481 27.49 -10.91 23.45
N ARG A 482 27.85 -11.21 22.21
CA ARG A 482 28.55 -10.27 21.32
C ARG A 482 27.53 -9.51 20.49
N LEU A 483 27.48 -8.20 20.68
CA LEU A 483 26.61 -7.31 19.91
C LEU A 483 27.21 -7.02 18.53
N TYR A 484 28.49 -6.64 18.51
CA TYR A 484 29.16 -6.17 17.28
C TYR A 484 30.56 -6.77 17.13
N GLN A 485 30.95 -7.09 15.90
CA GLN A 485 32.28 -7.58 15.58
C GLN A 485 32.71 -7.22 14.15
N ASN A 486 33.83 -6.49 14.03
CA ASN A 486 34.71 -6.41 12.87
C ASN A 486 34.05 -6.67 11.50
N GLU A 487 33.51 -5.63 10.89
CA GLU A 487 33.03 -5.67 9.51
C GLU A 487 33.90 -4.86 8.56
N THR A 488 33.67 -5.01 7.25
CA THR A 488 34.24 -4.09 6.24
C THR A 488 33.56 -2.73 6.21
N ASN A 489 32.79 -2.37 7.25
CA ASN A 489 32.12 -1.09 7.34
C ASN A 489 33.15 0.05 7.48
N SER A 490 32.97 1.10 6.68
CA SER A 490 33.78 2.33 6.65
C SER A 490 33.18 3.52 7.40
N ASP A 491 32.04 3.33 8.08
CA ASP A 491 31.40 4.37 8.90
C ASP A 491 32.33 4.82 10.05
N ASP A 492 32.27 6.12 10.37
CA ASP A 492 33.10 6.73 11.41
C ASP A 492 32.46 6.57 12.80
N ASP A 493 31.14 6.79 12.93
CA ASP A 493 30.38 6.82 14.19
C ASP A 493 29.25 5.76 14.21
N MET A 494 28.69 5.48 15.39
CA MET A 494 27.62 4.49 15.60
C MET A 494 26.52 5.00 16.55
N LEU A 495 25.27 4.87 16.10
CA LEU A 495 24.04 5.02 16.89
C LEU A 495 23.09 3.87 16.51
N LEU A 496 23.00 2.87 17.38
CA LEU A 496 22.30 1.60 17.10
C LEU A 496 21.57 1.05 18.32
N ILE A 497 20.52 0.27 18.06
CA ILE A 497 19.86 -0.60 19.04
C ILE A 497 20.11 -2.06 18.60
N PHE A 498 20.65 -2.89 19.49
CA PHE A 498 20.79 -4.33 19.28
C PHE A 498 19.62 -5.08 19.90
N ASP A 499 19.04 -5.97 19.11
CA ASP A 499 17.75 -6.65 19.32
C ASP A 499 17.76 -7.91 18.43
N ASP A 500 17.49 -9.12 18.95
CA ASP A 500 17.54 -10.34 18.12
C ASP A 500 16.33 -10.62 17.21
N GLU A 501 15.27 -9.83 17.34
CA GLU A 501 14.14 -9.74 16.42
C GLU A 501 14.38 -8.70 15.30
N GLY A 502 15.41 -7.86 15.43
CA GLY A 502 15.74 -6.77 14.50
C GLY A 502 16.19 -7.19 13.09
N VAL A 503 16.61 -6.21 12.27
CA VAL A 503 17.11 -6.50 10.92
C VAL A 503 18.42 -7.27 10.97
N ALA A 504 18.66 -8.15 9.98
CA ALA A 504 19.85 -8.99 9.95
C ALA A 504 21.16 -8.18 10.06
N TYR A 505 22.10 -8.65 10.87
CA TYR A 505 23.36 -7.95 11.15
C TYR A 505 24.08 -7.47 9.87
N GLY A 506 24.36 -6.17 9.81
CA GLY A 506 25.07 -5.53 8.68
C GLY A 506 24.22 -5.28 7.43
N SER A 507 22.88 -5.32 7.53
CA SER A 507 21.97 -5.00 6.41
C SER A 507 21.65 -3.51 6.26
N ASP A 508 21.94 -2.68 7.28
CA ASP A 508 21.75 -1.22 7.29
C ASP A 508 23.03 -0.49 7.74
N THR A 509 23.05 0.84 7.56
CA THR A 509 24.04 1.78 8.06
C THR A 509 24.02 1.89 9.58
N THR A 510 25.14 2.25 10.19
CA THR A 510 25.26 2.29 11.67
C THR A 510 24.87 3.61 12.31
N TRP A 511 24.25 4.52 11.55
CA TRP A 511 23.71 5.81 12.01
C TRP A 511 22.22 5.94 11.65
N SER A 512 21.51 4.82 11.61
CA SER A 512 20.12 4.72 11.17
C SER A 512 19.11 4.71 12.33
N GLY A 513 19.55 4.43 13.55
CA GLY A 513 18.67 4.25 14.72
C GLY A 513 17.84 2.97 14.70
N VAL A 514 18.00 2.10 13.69
CA VAL A 514 17.23 0.85 13.57
C VAL A 514 17.67 -0.20 14.59
N ARG A 515 16.74 -1.12 14.89
CA ARG A 515 16.97 -2.36 15.63
C ARG A 515 17.70 -3.36 14.72
N MET A 516 18.91 -3.76 15.09
CA MET A 516 19.74 -4.69 14.32
C MET A 516 20.13 -5.90 15.17
N GLN A 517 20.07 -7.09 14.57
CA GLN A 517 20.49 -8.33 15.22
C GLN A 517 21.92 -8.25 15.75
N PRO A 518 22.20 -8.79 16.94
CA PRO A 518 23.57 -8.96 17.40
C PRO A 518 24.33 -9.88 16.43
N TYR A 519 25.66 -9.82 16.46
CA TYR A 519 26.54 -10.59 15.58
C TYR A 519 26.36 -12.13 15.73
N ASP A 520 25.46 -12.73 14.94
CA ASP A 520 25.39 -14.18 14.72
C ASP A 520 26.11 -14.60 13.44
N LEU A 521 26.95 -15.63 13.58
CA LEU A 521 27.31 -16.52 12.48
C LEU A 521 27.67 -17.92 13.02
N SER A 522 26.74 -18.77 13.43
CA SER A 522 26.94 -20.25 13.47
C SER A 522 28.11 -20.81 14.33
N GLN A 523 28.78 -19.98 15.14
CA GLN A 523 30.03 -20.29 15.86
C GLN A 523 29.83 -20.45 17.39
N GLY A 524 28.63 -20.18 17.92
CA GLY A 524 28.27 -20.43 19.33
C GLY A 524 28.59 -19.28 20.29
N THR A 525 28.23 -18.05 19.92
CA THR A 525 28.32 -16.83 20.76
C THR A 525 27.02 -16.47 21.51
N GLY A 526 25.89 -17.08 21.15
CA GLY A 526 24.58 -16.86 21.76
C GLY A 526 23.77 -15.72 21.11
N SER A 527 22.51 -15.57 21.53
CA SER A 527 21.57 -14.50 21.12
C SER A 527 21.20 -13.60 22.30
N LEU A 528 20.49 -12.48 22.08
CA LEU A 528 19.97 -11.68 23.20
C LEU A 528 18.87 -12.45 23.97
N ALA A 529 18.03 -13.24 23.30
CA ALA A 529 17.13 -14.22 23.94
C ALA A 529 17.81 -15.30 24.83
N ASP A 530 19.14 -15.47 24.81
CA ASP A 530 19.82 -16.33 25.83
C ASP A 530 19.77 -15.73 27.25
N PHE A 531 19.35 -14.46 27.40
CA PHE A 531 19.08 -13.82 28.68
C PHE A 531 17.68 -14.12 29.25
N ASP A 532 16.79 -14.77 28.50
CA ASP A 532 15.41 -15.02 28.91
C ASP A 532 15.27 -15.84 30.19
N GLY A 533 14.44 -15.35 31.10
CA GLY A 533 14.24 -15.95 32.42
C GLY A 533 15.42 -15.78 33.38
N GLU A 534 16.50 -15.08 33.00
CA GLU A 534 17.54 -14.66 33.93
C GLU A 534 17.07 -13.47 34.80
N PRO A 535 17.62 -13.31 36.03
CA PRO A 535 17.29 -12.15 36.86
C PRO A 535 18.01 -10.89 36.36
N ALA A 536 17.23 -9.90 35.96
CA ALA A 536 17.69 -8.58 35.51
C ALA A 536 18.49 -7.80 36.58
N ASN A 537 18.20 -8.06 37.86
CA ASN A 537 18.76 -7.37 39.01
C ASN A 537 20.25 -7.66 39.23
N GLY A 538 21.10 -6.63 39.08
CA GLY A 538 22.52 -6.67 39.39
C GLY A 538 23.34 -5.71 38.52
N THR A 539 24.66 -5.87 38.56
CA THR A 539 25.59 -5.10 37.73
C THR A 539 25.73 -5.74 36.36
N TRP A 540 25.27 -5.02 35.34
CA TRP A 540 25.54 -5.29 33.92
C TRP A 540 26.83 -4.60 33.50
N GLY A 541 27.45 -5.07 32.41
CA GLY A 541 28.62 -4.41 31.83
C GLY A 541 28.69 -4.49 30.33
N LEU A 542 29.06 -3.36 29.71
CA LEU A 542 29.43 -3.27 28.31
C LEU A 542 30.96 -3.32 28.19
N ILE A 543 31.49 -4.08 27.24
CA ILE A 543 32.91 -4.20 26.96
C ILE A 543 33.14 -3.85 25.49
N ILE A 544 33.96 -2.83 25.22
CA ILE A 544 34.30 -2.39 23.87
C ILE A 544 35.81 -2.52 23.66
N VAL A 545 36.24 -3.11 22.55
CA VAL A 545 37.66 -3.28 22.21
C VAL A 545 37.91 -2.80 20.79
N ASP A 546 38.69 -1.72 20.62
CA ASP A 546 39.38 -1.46 19.34
C ASP A 546 40.46 -2.53 19.16
N ILE A 547 40.28 -3.39 18.15
CA ILE A 547 41.19 -4.49 17.83
C ILE A 547 42.25 -4.13 16.78
N PHE A 548 42.18 -2.93 16.18
CA PHE A 548 43.22 -2.40 15.32
C PHE A 548 44.22 -1.57 16.13
N ASN A 549 45.40 -1.32 15.58
CA ASN A 549 46.49 -0.67 16.31
C ASN A 549 47.15 0.39 15.41
N GLY A 550 46.85 1.65 15.70
CA GLY A 550 47.18 2.83 14.91
C GLY A 550 45.96 3.63 14.43
N SER A 551 44.75 3.29 14.89
CA SER A 551 43.51 4.04 14.65
C SER A 551 43.56 5.43 15.29
N ALA A 552 42.69 6.33 14.86
CA ALA A 552 42.20 7.37 15.76
C ALA A 552 41.08 6.72 16.59
N GLY A 553 41.30 6.57 17.90
CA GLY A 553 40.28 6.05 18.81
C GLY A 553 39.14 7.06 19.06
N GLY A 554 38.11 6.63 19.77
CA GLY A 554 36.87 7.39 19.98
C GLY A 554 36.37 7.43 21.42
N THR A 555 35.05 7.54 21.59
CA THR A 555 34.35 7.57 22.88
C THR A 555 33.09 6.71 22.85
N LEU A 556 32.82 5.97 23.93
CA LEU A 556 31.49 5.51 24.25
C LEU A 556 30.75 6.66 24.92
N ASP A 557 29.79 7.23 24.21
CA ASP A 557 29.10 8.45 24.62
C ASP A 557 27.89 8.11 25.49
N GLU A 558 27.01 7.21 25.03
CA GLU A 558 25.91 6.61 25.81
C GLU A 558 25.72 5.11 25.48
N TRP A 559 25.15 4.35 26.42
CA TRP A 559 24.54 3.05 26.16
C TRP A 559 23.37 2.81 27.11
N ALA A 560 22.38 2.03 26.68
CA ALA A 560 21.23 1.67 27.50
C ALA A 560 20.86 0.19 27.38
N LEU A 561 20.26 -0.32 28.45
CA LEU A 561 19.61 -1.62 28.54
C LEU A 561 18.11 -1.40 28.60
N PHE A 562 17.38 -2.06 27.69
CA PHE A 562 15.93 -2.14 27.69
C PHE A 562 15.59 -3.58 28.14
N ILE A 563 15.40 -3.78 29.45
CA ILE A 563 15.07 -5.08 30.03
C ILE A 563 13.55 -5.27 30.18
N SER A 564 12.94 -6.10 29.33
CA SER A 564 11.50 -6.36 29.31
C SER A 564 11.09 -7.26 30.49
N GLN A 565 9.93 -6.97 31.09
CA GLN A 565 9.36 -7.67 32.25
C GLN A 565 7.88 -7.28 32.48
N PRO A 566 6.98 -8.22 32.84
CA PRO A 566 5.57 -7.90 33.12
C PRO A 566 5.38 -6.82 34.20
N LEU A 567 4.52 -5.84 33.90
CA LEU A 567 4.20 -4.70 34.77
C LEU A 567 2.86 -4.94 35.48
N GLU A 568 2.84 -4.84 36.81
CA GLU A 568 1.61 -5.02 37.60
C GLU A 568 0.54 -3.97 37.21
N ILE A 569 -0.71 -4.42 37.05
CA ILE A 569 -1.89 -3.55 36.91
C ILE A 569 -2.46 -3.30 38.32
N PRO A 570 -2.51 -2.05 38.82
CA PRO A 570 -2.95 -1.77 40.19
C PRO A 570 -4.45 -1.98 40.41
N ASP A 571 -4.80 -2.86 41.36
CA ASP A 571 -6.17 -3.12 41.83
C ASP A 571 -6.91 -1.84 42.28
N GLY A 572 -7.96 -1.43 41.55
CA GLY A 572 -8.76 -0.24 41.77
C GLY A 572 -8.39 0.97 40.90
N THR A 573 -8.91 2.16 41.23
CA THR A 573 -8.94 3.36 40.33
C THR A 573 -7.59 4.05 40.04
N SER A 574 -6.51 3.30 39.89
CA SER A 574 -5.17 3.72 39.48
C SER A 574 -4.79 2.91 38.24
N PHE A 575 -4.18 3.56 37.27
CA PHE A 575 -3.69 2.90 36.05
C PHE A 575 -2.20 2.60 36.15
N THR A 576 -1.78 1.63 35.34
CA THR A 576 -0.40 1.46 34.89
C THR A 576 -0.26 2.15 33.53
N GLU A 577 0.91 2.72 33.26
CA GLU A 577 1.24 3.48 32.04
C GLU A 577 2.54 2.91 31.46
N ASN A 578 2.58 2.67 30.16
CA ASN A 578 3.78 2.33 29.42
C ASN A 578 3.87 3.16 28.14
N VAL A 579 5.10 3.54 27.76
CA VAL A 579 5.35 4.51 26.70
C VAL A 579 6.32 3.93 25.67
N ILE A 580 5.94 3.96 24.40
CA ILE A 580 6.84 3.83 23.25
C ILE A 580 7.31 5.23 22.91
N ALA A 581 8.63 5.44 22.85
CA ALA A 581 9.23 6.70 22.41
C ALA A 581 9.81 6.53 21.00
N VAL A 582 9.24 7.23 20.03
CA VAL A 582 9.79 7.38 18.67
C VAL A 582 10.57 8.69 18.59
N ASP A 583 11.61 8.78 17.75
CA ASP A 583 12.35 10.03 17.54
C ASP A 583 11.39 11.20 17.22
N PRO A 584 11.39 12.30 18.00
CA PRO A 584 10.57 13.47 17.71
C PRO A 584 10.88 14.17 16.38
N ALA A 585 11.97 13.81 15.69
CA ALA A 585 12.28 14.23 14.34
C ALA A 585 11.66 13.34 13.24
N ASP A 586 11.08 12.18 13.60
CA ASP A 586 10.43 11.28 12.66
C ASP A 586 9.10 11.86 12.16
N THR A 587 9.08 12.24 10.89
CA THR A 587 7.90 12.75 10.19
C THR A 587 7.20 11.69 9.34
N THR A 588 7.45 10.40 9.59
CA THR A 588 6.72 9.31 8.95
C THR A 588 5.24 9.45 9.27
N GLY A 589 4.40 9.48 8.25
CA GLY A 589 2.96 9.53 8.42
C GLY A 589 2.37 8.15 8.73
N ILE A 590 1.26 8.14 9.46
CA ILE A 590 0.44 6.94 9.65
C ILE A 590 -0.59 6.87 8.52
N LEU A 591 -0.56 5.76 7.78
CA LEU A 591 -1.62 5.36 6.84
C LEU A 591 -2.66 4.48 7.53
N ASP A 592 -2.17 3.66 8.46
CA ASP A 592 -2.88 2.64 9.21
C ASP A 592 -2.01 2.24 10.43
N ILE A 593 -2.63 1.83 11.54
CA ILE A 593 -1.94 1.52 12.81
C ILE A 593 -2.67 0.44 13.61
N ASP A 594 -1.87 -0.54 14.03
CA ASP A 594 -2.28 -1.82 14.56
C ASP A 594 -1.66 -2.02 15.96
N ILE A 595 -2.43 -2.52 16.94
CA ILE A 595 -1.96 -2.63 18.33
C ILE A 595 -2.09 -4.05 18.90
N ASP A 596 -1.00 -4.84 18.89
CA ASP A 596 -0.94 -6.08 19.67
C ASP A 596 -0.90 -5.79 21.17
N ILE A 597 -1.52 -6.64 21.97
CA ILE A 597 -1.60 -6.55 23.43
C ILE A 597 -1.54 -7.93 24.08
N ASP A 598 -0.79 -8.04 25.17
CA ASP A 598 -0.78 -9.21 26.08
C ASP A 598 -0.97 -8.71 27.52
N ILE A 599 -2.18 -8.89 28.04
CA ILE A 599 -2.54 -8.66 29.44
C ILE A 599 -3.10 -9.95 30.05
N THR A 600 -2.48 -10.41 31.14
CA THR A 600 -3.05 -11.46 32.00
C THR A 600 -3.96 -10.83 33.07
N HIS A 601 -5.26 -11.14 33.06
CA HIS A 601 -6.23 -10.63 34.02
C HIS A 601 -7.39 -11.60 34.29
N ALA A 602 -7.76 -11.78 35.56
CA ALA A 602 -8.75 -12.78 35.97
C ALA A 602 -10.19 -12.47 35.48
N SER A 603 -10.49 -11.20 35.19
CA SER A 603 -11.73 -10.76 34.56
C SER A 603 -11.46 -9.50 33.74
N THR A 604 -11.47 -9.57 32.41
CA THR A 604 -11.24 -8.38 31.57
C THR A 604 -12.38 -7.38 31.64
N SER A 605 -13.53 -7.74 32.22
CA SER A 605 -14.64 -6.84 32.52
C SER A 605 -14.29 -5.68 33.44
N ASP A 606 -13.15 -5.79 34.13
CA ASP A 606 -12.72 -4.85 35.15
C ASP A 606 -11.73 -3.83 34.57
N LEU A 607 -11.28 -4.03 33.32
CA LEU A 607 -10.25 -3.22 32.68
C LEU A 607 -10.80 -2.04 31.85
N GLU A 608 -10.08 -0.92 31.89
CA GLU A 608 -10.06 0.13 30.86
C GLU A 608 -8.66 0.17 30.23
N VAL A 609 -8.59 0.24 28.89
CA VAL A 609 -7.33 0.41 28.14
C VAL A 609 -7.46 1.58 27.17
N ASP A 610 -6.64 2.62 27.37
CA ASP A 610 -6.60 3.84 26.53
C ASP A 610 -5.20 4.01 25.90
N LEU A 611 -5.16 4.37 24.61
CA LEU A 611 -3.96 4.70 23.84
C LEU A 611 -3.96 6.19 23.47
N VAL A 612 -2.80 6.84 23.58
CA VAL A 612 -2.61 8.27 23.31
C VAL A 612 -1.42 8.50 22.38
N SER A 613 -1.61 9.28 21.30
CA SER A 613 -0.55 9.65 20.36
C SER A 613 0.26 10.87 20.82
N PRO A 614 1.46 11.12 20.25
CA PRO A 614 2.27 12.32 20.53
C PRO A 614 1.56 13.65 20.22
N GLN A 615 0.58 13.63 19.30
CA GLN A 615 -0.24 14.79 18.93
C GLN A 615 -1.42 15.01 19.89
N GLY A 616 -1.70 14.06 20.78
CA GLY A 616 -2.73 14.14 21.80
C GLY A 616 -4.09 13.60 21.37
N THR A 617 -4.16 12.84 20.28
CA THR A 617 -5.32 12.00 19.95
C THR A 617 -5.39 10.84 20.94
N THR A 618 -6.59 10.41 21.31
CA THR A 618 -6.81 9.42 22.38
C THR A 618 -7.97 8.52 22.02
N ILE A 619 -7.72 7.22 22.06
CA ILE A 619 -8.71 6.18 21.75
C ILE A 619 -8.83 5.18 22.90
N ARG A 620 -10.02 4.62 23.06
CA ARG A 620 -10.34 3.57 24.04
C ARG A 620 -10.32 2.21 23.35
N LEU A 621 -9.27 1.43 23.58
CA LEU A 621 -9.12 0.09 23.03
C LEU A 621 -10.07 -0.90 23.74
N HIS A 622 -10.09 -0.91 25.08
CA HIS A 622 -10.91 -1.84 25.87
C HIS A 622 -11.77 -1.11 26.90
N ASP A 623 -13.09 -1.28 26.85
CA ASP A 623 -14.03 -0.73 27.85
C ASP A 623 -14.86 -1.84 28.52
N HIS A 624 -14.32 -2.44 29.60
CA HIS A 624 -15.04 -3.36 30.48
C HIS A 624 -15.70 -4.58 29.78
N ALA A 625 -15.21 -5.01 28.61
CA ALA A 625 -15.73 -6.19 27.91
C ALA A 625 -15.35 -7.49 28.64
N ALA A 626 -16.25 -8.49 28.62
CA ALA A 626 -16.11 -9.69 29.43
C ALA A 626 -15.16 -10.74 28.84
N GLY A 627 -14.34 -11.35 29.68
CA GLY A 627 -13.35 -12.38 29.31
C GLY A 627 -12.40 -12.67 30.46
N SER A 628 -11.38 -13.49 30.19
CA SER A 628 -10.24 -13.74 31.09
C SER A 628 -8.98 -13.74 30.23
N ASP A 629 -8.04 -12.86 30.59
CA ASP A 629 -6.92 -12.41 29.77
C ASP A 629 -7.35 -11.61 28.51
N LEU A 630 -6.55 -10.63 28.11
CA LEU A 630 -6.73 -9.81 26.92
C LEU A 630 -5.47 -9.99 26.06
N LEU A 631 -5.57 -10.91 25.10
CA LEU A 631 -4.48 -11.30 24.21
C LEU A 631 -4.99 -11.25 22.76
N GLY A 632 -4.28 -10.51 21.91
CA GLY A 632 -4.64 -10.30 20.52
C GLY A 632 -4.17 -8.92 20.07
N ARG A 633 -4.78 -8.42 19.00
CA ARG A 633 -4.52 -7.10 18.44
C ARG A 633 -5.81 -6.34 18.20
N TYR A 634 -5.68 -5.02 18.22
CA TYR A 634 -6.68 -4.06 17.79
C TYR A 634 -6.33 -3.50 16.41
N ASP A 635 -7.35 -3.48 15.55
CA ASP A 635 -7.41 -2.93 14.18
C ASP A 635 -8.65 -1.98 14.10
N ASP A 636 -8.72 -1.07 13.12
CA ASP A 636 -9.91 -0.24 12.85
C ASP A 636 -10.82 -0.69 11.71
N ALA A 637 -10.44 -1.70 10.90
CA ALA A 637 -11.19 -2.11 9.73
C ALA A 637 -12.67 -2.29 10.07
N SER A 638 -13.54 -1.63 9.31
CA SER A 638 -14.89 -1.29 9.76
C SER A 638 -15.85 -2.50 9.77
N GLY A 639 -15.71 -3.34 10.79
CA GLY A 639 -16.43 -4.59 10.99
C GLY A 639 -15.80 -5.76 10.24
N VAL A 640 -15.61 -6.88 10.97
CA VAL A 640 -14.91 -8.12 10.61
C VAL A 640 -13.42 -8.11 11.04
N ASN A 641 -13.09 -9.04 11.93
CA ASN A 641 -11.76 -9.40 12.42
C ASN A 641 -10.91 -9.95 11.25
N ASP A 642 -9.76 -9.33 10.98
CA ASP A 642 -9.04 -9.35 9.70
C ASP A 642 -7.77 -10.24 9.72
N GLY A 643 -7.23 -10.53 10.90
CA GLY A 643 -6.44 -11.74 11.14
C GLY A 643 -5.09 -11.59 11.78
N PHE A 644 -4.70 -10.37 12.09
CA PHE A 644 -3.91 -10.17 13.28
C PHE A 644 -4.75 -9.34 14.24
N GLY A 645 -5.61 -10.00 15.02
CA GLY A 645 -6.23 -9.35 16.18
C GLY A 645 -7.71 -9.59 16.43
N ASN A 646 -8.01 -10.32 17.50
CA ASN A 646 -9.39 -10.65 17.87
C ASN A 646 -10.17 -9.50 18.54
N LEU A 647 -9.65 -8.27 18.55
CA LEU A 647 -10.13 -7.19 19.40
C LEU A 647 -10.49 -5.96 18.56
N ILE A 648 -11.65 -5.36 18.82
CA ILE A 648 -12.08 -4.11 18.17
C ILE A 648 -12.04 -2.99 19.22
N PRO A 649 -11.51 -1.80 18.90
CA PRO A 649 -11.52 -0.66 19.82
C PRO A 649 -12.93 -0.40 20.35
N SER A 650 -13.09 -0.44 21.67
CA SER A 650 -14.40 -0.28 22.33
C SER A 650 -14.98 1.12 22.17
N GLY A 651 -14.13 2.11 21.91
CA GLY A 651 -14.50 3.51 21.74
C GLY A 651 -14.75 4.23 23.08
N PRO A 652 -14.64 5.57 23.15
CA PRO A 652 -14.60 6.50 22.03
C PRO A 652 -13.30 6.46 21.20
N GLY A 653 -13.47 6.74 19.90
CA GLY A 653 -12.42 6.70 18.88
C GLY A 653 -12.23 5.35 18.20
N SER A 654 -11.45 5.32 17.13
CA SER A 654 -10.94 4.14 16.39
C SER A 654 -9.47 4.35 16.01
N LEU A 655 -8.73 3.30 15.62
CA LEU A 655 -7.30 3.46 15.27
C LEU A 655 -7.08 4.44 14.10
N SER A 656 -7.99 4.46 13.12
CA SER A 656 -8.07 5.45 12.04
C SER A 656 -8.28 6.92 12.47
N ASP A 657 -8.51 7.23 13.76
CA ASP A 657 -8.38 8.61 14.25
C ASP A 657 -6.90 9.07 14.24
N PHE A 658 -5.93 8.16 14.09
CA PHE A 658 -4.50 8.44 13.90
C PHE A 658 -4.10 8.58 12.42
N ASP A 659 -4.98 8.32 11.46
CA ASP A 659 -4.68 8.47 10.03
C ASP A 659 -4.28 9.90 9.71
N GLY A 660 -3.13 10.07 9.06
CA GLY A 660 -2.59 11.39 8.75
C GLY A 660 -1.71 12.00 9.85
N GLU A 661 -1.67 11.42 11.05
CA GLU A 661 -0.75 11.86 12.11
C GLU A 661 0.71 11.46 11.81
N THR A 662 1.66 12.21 12.38
CA THR A 662 3.09 11.85 12.33
C THR A 662 3.45 10.88 13.46
N LEU A 663 4.34 9.94 13.18
CA LEU A 663 4.74 8.88 14.09
C LEU A 663 5.62 9.36 15.28
N GLY A 664 6.44 10.40 15.08
CA GLY A 664 7.46 10.84 16.04
C GLY A 664 6.93 11.36 17.39
N GLY A 665 7.56 10.90 18.48
CA GLY A 665 7.29 11.29 19.86
C GLY A 665 6.81 10.15 20.78
N ASP A 666 6.26 10.53 21.95
CA ASP A 666 5.82 9.59 22.98
C ASP A 666 4.38 9.07 22.73
N TRP A 667 4.25 7.78 22.44
CA TRP A 667 2.98 7.03 22.40
C TRP A 667 2.73 6.36 23.75
N SER A 668 1.55 6.56 24.34
CA SER A 668 1.28 6.12 25.72
C SER A 668 0.08 5.19 25.79
N LEU A 669 0.30 3.95 26.25
CA LEU A 669 -0.74 2.99 26.61
C LEU A 669 -0.98 3.04 28.12
N THR A 670 -2.25 3.18 28.52
CA THR A 670 -2.66 3.12 29.93
C THR A 670 -3.66 1.98 30.16
N VAL A 671 -3.49 1.27 31.28
CA VAL A 671 -4.32 0.11 31.67
C VAL A 671 -4.77 0.29 33.11
N ALA A 672 -6.08 0.33 33.36
CA ALA A 672 -6.67 0.51 34.68
C ALA A 672 -7.60 -0.65 35.07
N ASP A 673 -7.45 -1.22 36.26
CA ASP A 673 -8.40 -2.18 36.85
C ASP A 673 -9.42 -1.43 37.73
N THR A 674 -10.57 -1.08 37.17
CA THR A 674 -11.53 -0.20 37.85
C THR A 674 -12.30 -0.89 38.99
N VAL A 675 -12.21 -2.22 39.13
CA VAL A 675 -13.05 -3.03 40.03
C VAL A 675 -12.22 -3.81 41.05
N ALA A 676 -11.99 -3.21 42.22
CA ALA A 676 -11.17 -3.80 43.28
C ALA A 676 -11.55 -5.25 43.68
N ALA A 677 -10.78 -6.23 43.21
CA ALA A 677 -10.92 -7.66 43.45
C ALA A 677 -9.64 -8.46 43.14
N THR A 678 -9.04 -8.28 41.96
CA THR A 678 -7.98 -9.14 41.40
C THR A 678 -7.07 -8.40 40.44
N ALA A 679 -5.88 -8.01 40.90
CA ALA A 679 -4.83 -7.47 40.03
C ALA A 679 -4.40 -8.46 38.92
N GLY A 680 -3.92 -7.91 37.81
CA GLY A 680 -3.25 -8.64 36.73
C GLY A 680 -1.92 -8.01 36.31
N THR A 681 -1.43 -8.36 35.12
CA THR A 681 -0.17 -7.85 34.55
C THR A 681 -0.33 -7.49 33.08
N LEU A 682 0.24 -6.34 32.69
CA LEU A 682 0.56 -6.04 31.31
C LEU A 682 1.89 -6.74 31.02
N ASN A 683 1.89 -7.71 30.11
CA ASN A 683 3.06 -8.50 29.75
C ASN A 683 3.81 -7.87 28.57
N GLY A 684 3.07 -7.30 27.61
CA GLY A 684 3.59 -6.60 26.45
C GLY A 684 2.49 -5.89 25.66
N TRP A 685 2.89 -5.00 24.76
CA TRP A 685 2.07 -4.49 23.66
C TRP A 685 3.00 -4.14 22.50
N VAL A 686 2.48 -4.03 21.28
CA VAL A 686 3.26 -3.65 20.09
C VAL A 686 2.42 -2.68 19.28
N MET A 687 3.07 -1.69 18.66
CA MET A 687 2.49 -0.80 17.68
C MET A 687 3.06 -1.14 16.32
N GLN A 688 2.25 -1.72 15.43
CA GLN A 688 2.61 -1.91 14.02
C GLN A 688 2.03 -0.75 13.20
N VAL A 689 2.81 -0.22 12.26
CA VAL A 689 2.45 1.00 11.52
C VAL A 689 2.65 0.79 10.03
N CYS A 690 1.63 1.11 9.25
CA CYS A 690 1.80 1.32 7.82
C CYS A 690 2.26 2.75 7.57
N PRO A 691 3.48 2.97 7.07
CA PRO A 691 3.95 4.31 6.76
C PRO A 691 3.17 4.84 5.56
N ALA A 692 2.53 5.98 5.73
CA ALA A 692 1.96 6.75 4.63
C ALA A 692 3.09 7.35 3.78
N VAL A 693 3.55 6.58 2.78
CA VAL A 693 4.62 7.03 1.89
C VAL A 693 4.08 8.09 0.94
N CYS A 694 4.35 9.35 1.24
CA CYS A 694 4.21 10.42 0.26
C CYS A 694 5.30 10.26 -0.81
N LEU A 695 4.95 9.71 -1.98
CA LEU A 695 5.90 9.51 -3.08
C LEU A 695 6.22 10.86 -3.72
N ALA A 696 7.50 11.18 -3.91
CA ALA A 696 7.91 12.38 -4.64
C ALA A 696 7.38 12.35 -6.08
N PRO A 697 6.99 13.50 -6.67
CA PRO A 697 6.82 13.57 -8.12
C PRO A 697 8.10 13.09 -8.84
N THR A 698 7.96 12.36 -9.94
CA THR A 698 9.10 11.82 -10.71
C THR A 698 9.25 12.52 -12.05
N ASP A 699 10.34 12.23 -12.75
CA ASP A 699 10.55 12.65 -14.15
C ASP A 699 10.41 14.17 -14.35
N LEU A 700 10.91 14.96 -13.39
CA LEU A 700 10.94 16.42 -13.49
C LEU A 700 11.84 16.84 -14.65
N LEU A 701 11.22 17.31 -15.71
CA LEU A 701 11.85 17.97 -16.84
C LEU A 701 11.62 19.48 -16.72
N ILE A 702 12.70 20.24 -16.76
CA ILE A 702 12.69 21.70 -16.78
C ILE A 702 13.37 22.15 -18.06
N THR A 703 12.72 23.02 -18.84
CA THR A 703 13.25 23.52 -20.12
C THR A 703 13.12 25.04 -20.21
N SER A 704 14.14 25.68 -20.80
CA SER A 704 14.14 27.12 -21.06
C SER A 704 13.61 27.39 -22.47
N ASP A 705 12.42 27.99 -22.59
CA ASP A 705 11.91 28.48 -23.88
C ASP A 705 12.46 29.88 -24.14
N CYS A 706 13.65 29.90 -24.75
CA CYS A 706 14.32 31.14 -25.17
C CYS A 706 13.49 31.99 -26.14
N ALA A 707 12.62 31.38 -26.95
CA ALA A 707 11.84 32.09 -27.97
C ALA A 707 10.61 32.83 -27.39
N ASN A 708 10.05 32.33 -26.29
CA ASN A 708 8.94 32.98 -25.56
C ASN A 708 9.40 33.70 -24.28
N SER A 709 10.64 33.48 -23.83
CA SER A 709 11.17 33.95 -22.53
C SER A 709 10.37 33.38 -21.34
N GLU A 710 10.18 32.07 -21.34
CA GLU A 710 9.45 31.33 -20.30
C GLU A 710 10.27 30.09 -19.86
N VAL A 711 10.15 29.66 -18.61
CA VAL A 711 10.61 28.33 -18.16
C VAL A 711 9.42 27.37 -18.11
N VAL A 712 9.57 26.18 -18.67
CA VAL A 712 8.52 25.15 -18.70
C VAL A 712 8.95 23.96 -17.85
N LEU A 713 8.16 23.66 -16.82
CA LEU A 713 8.28 22.50 -15.96
C LEU A 713 7.24 21.45 -16.33
N SER A 714 7.61 20.18 -16.32
CA SER A 714 6.69 19.04 -16.38
C SER A 714 7.22 17.88 -15.56
N TRP A 715 6.33 17.11 -14.94
CA TRP A 715 6.67 15.99 -14.06
C TRP A 715 5.56 14.93 -14.10
N ILE A 716 5.78 13.78 -13.45
CA ILE A 716 4.81 12.71 -13.25
C ILE A 716 4.44 12.64 -11.77
N ASN A 717 3.14 12.63 -11.46
CA ASN A 717 2.67 12.42 -10.09
C ASN A 717 2.73 10.93 -9.77
N ALA A 718 3.64 10.55 -8.86
CA ALA A 718 3.83 9.16 -8.43
C ALA A 718 2.70 8.64 -7.51
N GLY A 719 1.87 9.54 -6.98
CA GLY A 719 0.70 9.23 -6.16
C GLY A 719 -0.39 10.29 -6.30
N THR A 720 -1.41 10.19 -5.45
CA THR A 720 -2.45 11.22 -5.30
C THR A 720 -1.99 12.28 -4.30
N PHE A 721 -1.96 13.54 -4.73
CA PHE A 721 -1.61 14.68 -3.88
C PHE A 721 -2.84 15.56 -3.60
N ASP A 722 -2.85 16.23 -2.45
CA ASP A 722 -3.82 17.28 -2.13
C ASP A 722 -3.47 18.60 -2.83
N GLY A 723 -2.18 18.85 -3.04
CA GLY A 723 -1.63 20.02 -3.70
C GLY A 723 -0.23 19.76 -4.25
N ILE A 724 0.23 20.63 -5.16
CA ILE A 724 1.66 20.72 -5.50
C ILE A 724 2.14 22.10 -5.06
N GLU A 725 3.24 22.17 -4.32
CA GLU A 725 3.98 23.41 -4.09
C GLU A 725 5.21 23.44 -4.99
N ILE A 726 5.54 24.63 -5.50
CA ILE A 726 6.72 24.87 -6.32
C ILE A 726 7.49 26.03 -5.71
N ASP A 727 8.71 25.74 -5.27
CA ASP A 727 9.71 26.73 -4.88
C ASP A 727 10.57 27.06 -6.10
N ARG A 728 10.97 28.33 -6.25
CA ARG A 728 12.00 28.79 -7.17
C ARG A 728 13.13 29.44 -6.38
N ASP A 729 14.36 29.03 -6.60
CA ASP A 729 15.56 29.49 -5.89
C ASP A 729 15.44 29.33 -4.36
N GLY A 730 14.79 28.24 -3.91
CA GLY A 730 14.48 27.97 -2.49
C GLY A 730 13.42 28.89 -1.88
N VAL A 731 12.60 29.59 -2.69
CA VAL A 731 11.53 30.48 -2.23
C VAL A 731 10.18 30.08 -2.85
N PRO A 732 9.09 30.01 -2.07
CA PRO A 732 7.75 29.69 -2.59
C PRO A 732 7.32 30.56 -3.77
N PHE A 733 7.10 29.91 -4.91
CA PHE A 733 6.73 30.54 -6.18
C PHE A 733 5.26 30.29 -6.53
N ALA A 734 4.80 29.03 -6.45
CA ALA A 734 3.43 28.66 -6.81
C ALA A 734 2.85 27.54 -5.92
N THR A 735 1.52 27.51 -5.81
CA THR A 735 0.76 26.39 -5.27
C THR A 735 -0.33 26.00 -6.27
N LEU A 736 -0.39 24.73 -6.63
CA LEU A 736 -1.25 24.15 -7.66
C LEU A 736 -2.13 23.04 -7.05
N ALA A 737 -3.14 22.59 -7.80
CA ALA A 737 -3.91 21.41 -7.41
C ALA A 737 -3.04 20.15 -7.55
N GLY A 738 -3.24 19.15 -6.68
CA GLY A 738 -2.47 17.90 -6.69
C GLY A 738 -2.63 17.01 -7.93
N THR A 739 -3.51 17.39 -8.87
CA THR A 739 -3.66 16.76 -10.19
C THR A 739 -2.83 17.42 -11.29
N GLU A 740 -2.19 18.57 -11.03
CA GLU A 740 -1.36 19.24 -12.03
C GLU A 740 -0.02 18.50 -12.22
N THR A 741 0.49 18.53 -13.45
CA THR A 741 1.72 17.82 -13.87
C THR A 741 2.68 18.72 -14.68
N ALA A 742 2.41 20.03 -14.72
CA ALA A 742 3.21 21.00 -15.44
C ALA A 742 2.99 22.44 -14.92
N LEU A 743 3.98 23.31 -15.12
CA LEU A 743 3.89 24.75 -14.87
C LEU A 743 4.69 25.51 -15.95
N VAL A 744 4.23 26.71 -16.31
CA VAL A 744 5.00 27.67 -17.12
C VAL A 744 5.28 28.91 -16.28
N ASP A 745 6.55 29.18 -16.04
CA ASP A 745 7.03 30.41 -15.41
C ASP A 745 7.46 31.44 -16.47
N ALA A 746 6.51 32.30 -16.85
CA ALA A 746 6.73 33.47 -17.70
C ALA A 746 7.30 34.69 -16.93
N THR A 747 7.88 34.47 -15.76
CA THR A 747 8.45 35.50 -14.86
C THR A 747 9.86 35.16 -14.38
N ALA A 748 10.42 34.04 -14.83
CA ALA A 748 11.84 33.73 -14.69
C ALA A 748 12.67 34.87 -15.31
N THR A 749 13.83 35.14 -14.72
CA THR A 749 14.78 36.13 -15.23
C THR A 749 15.92 35.41 -15.95
N ASP A 750 16.73 36.14 -16.71
CA ASP A 750 17.95 35.55 -17.26
C ASP A 750 18.88 35.09 -16.10
N GLY A 751 19.36 33.84 -16.16
CA GLY A 751 20.25 33.21 -15.17
C GLY A 751 19.76 31.86 -14.62
N LEU A 752 20.66 31.21 -13.87
CA LEU A 752 20.43 29.90 -13.27
C LEU A 752 19.34 29.97 -12.20
N HIS A 753 18.31 29.14 -12.38
CA HIS A 753 17.18 28.98 -11.47
C HIS A 753 17.05 27.54 -11.00
N SER A 754 16.90 27.32 -9.69
CA SER A 754 16.50 26.00 -9.15
C SER A 754 14.99 25.95 -8.92
N TYR A 755 14.38 24.79 -9.16
CA TYR A 755 12.96 24.55 -8.91
C TYR A 755 12.78 23.26 -8.12
N THR A 756 12.10 23.37 -6.99
CA THR A 756 11.66 22.21 -6.19
C THR A 756 10.17 22.01 -6.43
N VAL A 757 9.78 20.88 -7.01
CA VAL A 757 8.38 20.47 -7.16
C VAL A 757 8.03 19.50 -6.05
N ARG A 758 7.10 19.91 -5.17
CA ARG A 758 6.76 19.24 -3.92
C ARG A 758 5.30 18.77 -3.96
N GLY A 759 5.09 17.46 -3.97
CA GLY A 759 3.77 16.85 -3.80
C GLY A 759 3.36 16.91 -2.34
N LEU A 760 2.20 17.50 -2.04
CA LEU A 760 1.62 17.54 -0.71
C LEU A 760 0.68 16.34 -0.52
N CYS A 761 0.90 15.58 0.54
CA CYS A 761 0.03 14.51 1.01
C CYS A 761 -0.55 14.91 2.39
N PRO A 762 -1.59 14.22 2.90
CA PRO A 762 -2.13 14.49 4.24
C PRO A 762 -1.06 14.46 5.35
N VAL A 763 -0.07 13.59 5.17
CA VAL A 763 0.99 13.25 6.12
C VAL A 763 2.29 14.04 5.99
N GLY A 764 2.39 14.95 5.01
CA GLY A 764 3.64 15.65 4.74
C GLY A 764 3.85 15.91 3.26
N ALA A 765 5.11 15.99 2.83
CA ALA A 765 5.39 16.38 1.46
C ALA A 765 6.74 15.88 0.94
N ALA A 766 6.72 15.21 -0.22
CA ALA A 766 7.91 14.72 -0.91
C ALA A 766 8.16 15.52 -2.18
N SER A 767 9.43 15.71 -2.54
CA SER A 767 9.84 16.64 -3.59
C SER A 767 10.93 16.10 -4.49
N VAL A 768 10.89 16.55 -5.75
CA VAL A 768 11.97 16.45 -6.72
C VAL A 768 12.48 17.86 -7.02
N GLU A 769 13.79 17.99 -7.18
CA GLU A 769 14.45 19.26 -7.52
C GLU A 769 15.20 19.12 -8.86
N GLY A 770 15.24 20.20 -9.60
CA GLY A 770 16.10 20.36 -10.77
C GLY A 770 16.45 21.83 -10.99
N SER A 771 17.45 22.09 -11.82
CA SER A 771 17.85 23.44 -12.20
C SER A 771 17.78 23.65 -13.70
N VAL A 772 17.58 24.89 -14.12
CA VAL A 772 17.67 25.31 -15.52
C VAL A 772 18.34 26.68 -15.57
N ASP A 773 19.20 26.91 -16.55
CA ASP A 773 19.67 28.27 -16.85
C ASP A 773 18.75 28.91 -17.89
N HIS A 774 18.02 29.96 -17.46
CA HIS A 774 17.05 30.62 -18.30
C HIS A 774 17.68 31.79 -19.06
N TYR A 775 17.38 31.93 -20.36
CA TYR A 775 17.81 33.08 -21.14
C TYR A 775 16.76 33.46 -22.17
N SER A 776 16.32 34.72 -22.12
CA SER A 776 15.52 35.35 -23.16
C SER A 776 16.31 35.59 -24.44
N TYR A 777 15.74 35.30 -25.61
CA TYR A 777 16.33 35.65 -26.91
C TYR A 777 15.69 36.95 -27.44
N ASP A 778 16.50 37.99 -27.68
CA ASP A 778 16.07 39.31 -28.20
C ASP A 778 16.64 39.59 -29.61
N GLY A 779 17.01 38.54 -30.34
CA GLY A 779 17.49 38.63 -31.73
C GLY A 779 19.01 38.83 -31.86
N GLU A 780 19.78 38.30 -30.93
CA GLU A 780 21.24 38.28 -30.94
C GLU A 780 21.81 37.49 -32.13
N ASP A 781 22.84 38.02 -32.78
CA ASP A 781 23.48 37.40 -33.96
C ASP A 781 24.75 36.62 -33.63
N THR A 782 25.17 36.69 -32.37
CA THR A 782 26.39 36.10 -31.82
C THR A 782 26.03 35.43 -30.49
N ILE A 783 26.21 34.11 -30.38
CA ILE A 783 25.87 33.36 -29.16
C ILE A 783 27.15 32.80 -28.53
N VAL A 784 27.40 33.12 -27.25
CA VAL A 784 28.46 32.48 -26.44
C VAL A 784 27.85 31.29 -25.73
N VAL A 785 28.37 30.08 -25.96
CA VAL A 785 27.94 28.84 -25.31
C VAL A 785 28.99 28.47 -24.29
N ALA A 786 28.74 28.81 -23.02
CA ALA A 786 29.69 28.62 -21.94
C ALA A 786 29.26 27.40 -21.12
N LEU A 787 29.90 26.27 -21.42
CA LEU A 787 29.63 24.95 -20.84
C LEU A 787 30.42 24.70 -19.54
N GLU A 788 31.42 25.53 -19.26
CA GLU A 788 32.17 25.57 -18.00
C GLU A 788 31.21 25.64 -16.78
N GLY A 789 31.49 24.84 -15.74
CA GLY A 789 30.71 24.83 -14.49
C GLY A 789 29.27 24.28 -14.58
N LEU A 790 28.78 23.89 -15.77
CA LEU A 790 27.39 23.43 -15.98
C LEU A 790 27.00 22.21 -15.12
N PHE A 791 27.97 21.34 -14.81
CA PHE A 791 27.78 20.15 -13.98
C PHE A 791 28.43 20.21 -12.59
N ASP A 792 29.10 21.32 -12.22
CA ASP A 792 29.78 21.48 -10.93
C ASP A 792 29.11 22.58 -10.06
N GLY A 793 27.77 22.57 -10.05
CA GLY A 793 26.97 23.52 -9.26
C GLY A 793 27.14 25.00 -9.63
N GLY A 794 27.62 25.29 -10.84
CA GLY A 794 27.97 26.64 -11.28
C GLY A 794 29.37 27.10 -10.90
N ASP A 795 30.27 26.22 -10.43
CA ASP A 795 31.69 26.54 -10.26
C ASP A 795 32.38 26.62 -11.63
N THR A 796 32.59 27.83 -12.13
CA THR A 796 33.34 28.09 -13.36
C THR A 796 34.86 28.05 -13.14
N GLY A 797 35.35 27.62 -11.97
CA GLY A 797 36.76 27.58 -11.63
C GLY A 797 37.36 28.96 -11.34
N SER A 798 38.65 29.13 -11.63
CA SER A 798 39.40 30.35 -11.25
C SER A 798 39.17 31.55 -12.17
N ASN A 799 38.68 31.32 -13.39
CA ASN A 799 38.31 32.34 -14.37
C ASN A 799 36.99 31.92 -15.03
N ASP A 800 36.07 32.86 -15.25
CA ASP A 800 34.83 32.63 -16.00
C ASP A 800 35.07 33.08 -17.45
N SER A 801 35.23 32.13 -18.37
CA SER A 801 35.65 32.40 -19.74
C SER A 801 34.51 32.71 -20.67
N GLY A 802 33.33 32.14 -20.46
CA GLY A 802 32.09 32.56 -21.09
C GLY A 802 31.82 34.04 -20.86
N GLN A 803 31.88 34.49 -19.61
CA GLN A 803 31.65 35.90 -19.25
C GLN A 803 32.78 36.79 -19.78
N ALA A 804 34.04 36.34 -19.70
CA ALA A 804 35.17 37.08 -20.24
C ALA A 804 35.08 37.28 -21.77
N ILE A 805 34.64 36.26 -22.50
CA ILE A 805 34.39 36.31 -23.95
C ILE A 805 33.19 37.22 -24.24
N LEU A 806 32.07 37.08 -23.52
CA LEU A 806 30.90 37.93 -23.69
C LEU A 806 31.22 39.42 -23.50
N ASP A 807 31.88 39.77 -22.40
CA ASP A 807 32.30 41.15 -22.09
C ASP A 807 33.15 41.74 -23.23
N SER A 808 34.08 40.92 -23.75
CA SER A 808 34.99 41.30 -24.83
C SER A 808 34.28 41.45 -26.18
N LEU A 809 33.30 40.58 -26.48
CA LEU A 809 32.46 40.65 -27.68
C LEU A 809 31.57 41.90 -27.67
N LEU A 810 30.96 42.20 -26.52
CA LEU A 810 30.18 43.43 -26.32
C LEU A 810 31.07 44.68 -26.45
N ALA A 811 32.31 44.64 -25.94
CA ALA A 811 33.30 45.70 -26.14
C ALA A 811 33.72 45.84 -27.62
N ALA A 812 33.80 44.73 -28.36
CA ALA A 812 34.00 44.70 -29.81
C ALA A 812 32.74 45.08 -30.62
N GLY A 813 31.63 45.44 -29.95
CA GLY A 813 30.39 45.90 -30.60
C GLY A 813 29.51 44.80 -31.19
N ALA A 814 29.73 43.54 -30.83
CA ALA A 814 28.89 42.41 -31.24
C ALA A 814 27.49 42.50 -30.62
N ASN A 815 26.48 42.03 -31.34
CA ASN A 815 25.14 41.80 -30.79
C ASN A 815 25.10 40.42 -30.13
N ALA A 816 25.82 40.30 -29.01
CA ALA A 816 26.15 39.04 -28.37
C ALA A 816 25.35 38.76 -27.10
N ARG A 817 24.99 37.49 -26.90
CA ARG A 817 24.43 36.94 -25.64
C ARG A 817 25.14 35.64 -25.28
N MET A 818 25.28 35.38 -23.98
CA MET A 818 25.76 34.10 -23.47
C MET A 818 24.60 33.21 -23.03
N ILE A 819 24.80 31.89 -23.17
CA ILE A 819 23.99 30.83 -22.61
C ILE A 819 24.91 29.85 -21.86
N ARG A 820 24.43 29.25 -20.76
CA ARG A 820 25.07 28.12 -20.06
C ARG A 820 24.11 26.93 -19.99
N THR A 821 24.01 26.22 -21.11
CA THR A 821 23.17 25.04 -21.30
C THR A 821 23.84 24.19 -22.38
N GLN A 822 23.54 22.90 -22.43
CA GLN A 822 24.09 22.04 -23.48
C GLN A 822 23.70 22.58 -24.86
N ILE A 823 24.62 22.52 -25.83
CA ILE A 823 24.44 23.23 -27.10
C ILE A 823 23.28 22.66 -27.93
N ASP A 824 22.94 21.39 -27.75
CA ASP A 824 21.81 20.70 -28.37
C ASP A 824 20.46 20.93 -27.67
N GLU A 825 20.46 21.46 -26.44
CA GLU A 825 19.25 21.87 -25.72
C GLU A 825 18.78 23.29 -26.11
N TYR A 826 19.68 24.16 -26.61
CA TYR A 826 19.33 25.53 -26.98
C TYR A 826 18.61 25.63 -28.33
N ALA A 827 17.29 25.56 -28.29
CA ALA A 827 16.41 25.55 -29.46
C ALA A 827 16.45 26.82 -30.35
N CYS A 828 17.10 27.92 -29.92
CA CYS A 828 17.12 29.21 -30.65
C CYS A 828 18.28 29.36 -31.66
N PHE A 829 19.05 28.30 -31.96
CA PHE A 829 20.02 28.32 -33.06
C PHE A 829 19.34 28.28 -34.45
N ASP A 830 18.92 29.45 -34.98
CA ASP A 830 18.53 29.63 -36.39
C ASP A 830 19.70 30.24 -37.20
N PRO A 831 20.32 29.49 -38.15
CA PRO A 831 21.35 29.99 -39.06
C PRO A 831 20.93 31.14 -40.00
N GLN A 832 19.68 31.61 -39.95
CA GLN A 832 19.24 32.85 -40.61
C GLN A 832 19.39 34.10 -39.74
N THR A 833 19.55 33.94 -38.42
CA THR A 833 19.68 35.05 -37.45
C THR A 833 20.97 34.98 -36.65
N VAL A 834 21.34 33.80 -36.16
CA VAL A 834 22.64 33.55 -35.53
C VAL A 834 23.69 33.39 -36.62
N THR A 835 24.70 34.26 -36.60
CA THR A 835 25.80 34.32 -37.57
C THR A 835 27.12 33.82 -36.98
N GLN A 836 27.28 33.88 -35.66
CA GLN A 836 28.45 33.40 -34.94
C GLN A 836 28.08 32.64 -33.68
N VAL A 837 28.82 31.58 -33.37
CA VAL A 837 28.72 30.84 -32.10
C VAL A 837 30.13 30.69 -31.50
N TRP A 838 30.26 31.00 -30.22
CA TRP A 838 31.52 31.03 -29.48
C TRP A 838 31.44 30.07 -28.31
N ILE A 839 32.11 28.93 -28.40
CA ILE A 839 31.94 27.81 -27.47
C ILE A 839 33.13 27.80 -26.50
N ALA A 840 32.85 27.81 -25.20
CA ALA A 840 33.83 27.69 -24.12
C ALA A 840 33.52 26.45 -23.28
N CYS A 841 34.41 25.45 -23.32
CA CYS A 841 34.29 24.21 -22.53
C CYS A 841 34.94 24.31 -21.15
N GLY A 842 35.72 25.36 -20.86
CA GLY A 842 36.53 25.45 -19.65
C GLY A 842 37.76 24.54 -19.71
N THR A 843 38.38 24.31 -18.55
CA THR A 843 39.55 23.44 -18.40
C THR A 843 39.51 22.65 -17.09
N TYR A 844 40.30 21.58 -16.99
CA TYR A 844 40.34 20.69 -15.83
C TYR A 844 40.60 21.44 -14.50
N PRO A 845 39.82 21.17 -13.43
CA PRO A 845 38.87 20.06 -13.25
C PRO A 845 37.42 20.38 -13.66
N THR A 846 37.15 21.55 -14.22
CA THR A 846 35.82 22.07 -14.54
C THR A 846 35.51 22.00 -16.05
N ASP A 847 36.17 21.10 -16.78
CA ASP A 847 36.04 20.92 -18.23
C ASP A 847 34.72 20.22 -18.63
N PHE A 848 34.14 20.67 -19.74
CA PHE A 848 32.97 20.04 -20.34
C PHE A 848 33.34 19.18 -21.56
N ASN A 849 33.10 17.86 -21.45
CA ASN A 849 33.31 16.91 -22.53
C ASN A 849 32.06 16.78 -23.41
N LEU A 850 32.14 17.24 -24.66
CA LEU A 850 31.05 17.17 -25.65
C LEU A 850 30.62 15.72 -25.96
N SER A 851 29.32 15.52 -26.16
CA SER A 851 28.75 14.31 -26.76
C SER A 851 28.85 14.28 -28.28
N SER A 852 28.57 13.13 -28.90
CA SER A 852 28.57 12.98 -30.37
C SER A 852 27.54 13.86 -31.06
N ASP A 853 26.43 14.16 -30.37
CA ASP A 853 25.28 14.84 -30.94
C ASP A 853 25.51 16.36 -30.89
N GLU A 854 26.05 16.86 -29.77
CA GLU A 854 26.57 18.23 -29.64
C GLU A 854 27.69 18.52 -30.67
N ALA A 855 28.69 17.64 -30.79
CA ALA A 855 29.77 17.80 -31.77
C ALA A 855 29.25 17.77 -33.22
N SER A 856 28.23 16.95 -33.51
CA SER A 856 27.56 16.92 -34.82
C SER A 856 26.77 18.21 -35.09
N LEU A 857 26.10 18.77 -34.08
CA LEU A 857 25.39 20.04 -34.18
C LEU A 857 26.33 21.21 -34.51
N ILE A 858 27.49 21.30 -33.86
CA ILE A 858 28.50 22.33 -34.17
C ILE A 858 28.94 22.21 -35.65
N ALA A 859 29.16 20.98 -36.15
CA ALA A 859 29.50 20.74 -37.54
C ALA A 859 28.40 21.17 -38.53
N ASP A 860 27.13 20.92 -38.19
CA ASP A 860 25.97 21.29 -39.00
C ASP A 860 25.73 22.82 -38.99
N LEU A 861 25.94 23.51 -37.87
CA LEU A 861 25.92 24.98 -37.79
C LEU A 861 27.03 25.59 -38.67
N ALA A 862 28.26 25.10 -38.56
CA ALA A 862 29.38 25.51 -39.41
C ALA A 862 29.13 25.24 -40.90
N ALA A 863 28.46 24.13 -41.23
CA ALA A 863 28.06 23.79 -42.59
C ALA A 863 26.93 24.68 -43.13
N ALA A 864 25.98 25.08 -42.27
CA ALA A 864 24.87 25.98 -42.59
C ALA A 864 25.30 27.43 -42.82
N GLY A 865 26.48 27.82 -42.32
CA GLY A 865 27.07 29.14 -42.52
C GLY A 865 27.18 30.00 -41.25
N VAL A 866 27.08 29.39 -40.07
CA VAL A 866 27.37 30.02 -38.77
C VAL A 866 28.86 29.90 -38.50
N ALA A 867 29.55 31.01 -38.26
CA ALA A 867 30.99 30.97 -37.97
C ALA A 867 31.22 30.52 -36.52
N ILE A 868 32.24 29.69 -36.29
CA ILE A 868 32.48 29.08 -34.97
C ILE A 868 33.80 29.59 -34.38
N TYR A 869 33.76 30.09 -33.15
CA TYR A 869 34.90 30.05 -32.24
C TYR A 869 34.72 28.86 -31.30
N PHE A 870 35.78 28.10 -31.04
CA PHE A 870 35.75 27.02 -30.06
C PHE A 870 37.03 27.00 -29.21
N GLU A 871 36.84 27.09 -27.90
CA GLU A 871 37.88 26.81 -26.92
C GLU A 871 38.10 25.30 -26.85
N SER A 872 39.22 24.85 -27.39
CA SER A 872 39.46 23.47 -27.83
C SER A 872 40.60 22.79 -27.08
N ALA A 873 40.90 23.24 -25.85
CA ALA A 873 41.94 22.67 -24.99
C ALA A 873 41.81 21.14 -24.89
N ASP A 874 40.59 20.67 -24.62
CA ASP A 874 40.28 19.24 -24.44
C ASP A 874 39.77 18.54 -25.72
N HIS A 875 39.59 19.28 -26.82
CA HIS A 875 39.04 18.74 -28.06
C HIS A 875 40.09 18.07 -28.97
N TRP A 876 41.34 18.53 -28.95
CA TRP A 876 42.40 18.02 -29.83
C TRP A 876 43.40 17.09 -29.15
N SER A 877 43.34 16.98 -27.83
CA SER A 877 44.31 16.22 -27.02
C SER A 877 43.69 15.45 -25.86
N PHE A 878 42.36 15.47 -25.69
CA PHE A 878 41.64 14.68 -24.68
C PHE A 878 40.45 13.92 -25.30
N GLN A 879 39.54 13.39 -24.46
CA GLN A 879 38.56 12.36 -24.83
C GLN A 879 37.32 12.90 -25.56
N HIS A 880 37.50 13.49 -26.73
CA HIS A 880 36.38 13.97 -27.54
C HIS A 880 35.76 12.87 -28.44
N PRO A 881 34.48 13.00 -28.87
CA PRO A 881 33.85 12.08 -29.80
C PRO A 881 34.24 12.41 -31.24
N VAL A 882 34.79 11.42 -31.96
CA VAL A 882 35.07 11.52 -33.40
C VAL A 882 33.79 11.88 -34.17
N SER A 883 33.82 13.01 -34.87
CA SER A 883 32.64 13.71 -35.39
C SER A 883 32.87 14.32 -36.78
N SER A 884 31.83 14.90 -37.38
CA SER A 884 31.99 15.71 -38.59
C SER A 884 32.53 17.12 -38.33
N PHE A 885 32.77 17.50 -37.08
CA PHE A 885 33.45 18.76 -36.74
C PHE A 885 34.97 18.63 -36.87
N ASP A 886 35.52 17.42 -36.72
CA ASP A 886 36.93 17.10 -36.98
C ASP A 886 37.36 17.48 -38.42
N ASP A 887 36.44 17.39 -39.40
CA ASP A 887 36.67 17.86 -40.79
C ASP A 887 36.73 19.42 -40.93
N ARG A 888 36.61 20.17 -39.82
CA ARG A 888 36.36 21.63 -39.79
C ARG A 888 37.17 22.42 -38.76
N ASP A 889 37.92 21.78 -37.89
CA ASP A 889 38.69 22.43 -36.81
C ASP A 889 40.06 22.98 -37.26
N GLY A 890 40.58 22.51 -38.41
CA GLY A 890 41.89 22.87 -38.95
C GLY A 890 43.04 21.96 -38.51
N VAL A 891 42.77 20.83 -37.84
CA VAL A 891 43.71 19.77 -37.48
C VAL A 891 43.66 18.65 -38.54
N ALA A 892 44.78 17.97 -38.80
CA ALA A 892 44.88 17.01 -39.90
C ALA A 892 44.70 15.56 -39.46
N GLU A 893 43.67 14.91 -40.00
CA GLU A 893 43.35 13.51 -39.72
C GLU A 893 44.22 12.46 -40.44
N PRO A 894 44.52 11.32 -39.79
CA PRO A 894 44.17 10.96 -38.40
C PRO A 894 45.28 11.34 -37.40
N TYR A 895 44.92 11.99 -36.29
CA TYR A 895 45.78 12.05 -35.10
C TYR A 895 45.52 10.89 -34.13
N ALA A 896 46.32 10.81 -33.07
CA ALA A 896 46.08 9.91 -31.95
C ALA A 896 45.54 10.74 -30.79
N GLN A 897 44.44 10.31 -30.16
CA GLN A 897 44.02 10.87 -28.88
C GLN A 897 45.00 10.36 -27.80
N ASP A 898 45.79 11.27 -27.22
CA ASP A 898 46.66 11.01 -26.08
C ASP A 898 46.72 12.20 -25.10
N GLU A 899 46.63 11.89 -23.80
CA GLU A 899 46.47 12.81 -22.65
C GLU A 899 47.71 13.72 -22.37
N ASN A 900 48.26 14.40 -23.38
CA ASN A 900 49.58 15.03 -23.29
C ASN A 900 49.80 16.30 -24.16
N ASP A 901 48.73 16.94 -24.63
CA ASP A 901 48.75 18.20 -25.37
C ASP A 901 49.56 18.18 -26.70
N LEU A 902 49.83 17.00 -27.28
CA LEU A 902 50.68 16.83 -28.46
C LEU A 902 49.92 16.96 -29.78
N LEU A 903 49.86 18.18 -30.33
CA LEU A 903 49.29 18.39 -31.67
C LEU A 903 50.25 17.89 -32.78
N THR A 904 49.91 16.76 -33.41
CA THR A 904 50.84 16.03 -34.31
C THR A 904 50.80 16.43 -35.79
N SER A 905 49.70 17.00 -36.31
CA SER A 905 49.63 17.63 -37.65
C SER A 905 48.41 18.54 -37.84
N LEU A 906 48.57 19.61 -38.64
CA LEU A 906 47.55 20.60 -38.97
C LEU A 906 47.08 20.48 -40.42
N ASP A 907 45.82 20.85 -40.71
CA ASP A 907 45.20 20.74 -42.05
C ASP A 907 45.54 21.92 -42.99
N GLY A 908 46.83 22.24 -43.00
CA GLY A 908 47.45 23.30 -43.77
C GLY A 908 48.69 23.85 -43.09
N THR A 909 49.63 24.32 -43.91
CA THR A 909 50.72 25.19 -43.44
C THR A 909 50.36 26.65 -43.72
N ASP A 910 50.97 27.57 -42.96
CA ASP A 910 50.76 29.02 -43.03
C ASP A 910 50.37 29.52 -44.43
N SER A 911 49.08 29.78 -44.57
CA SER A 911 48.43 30.19 -45.81
C SER A 911 48.50 31.70 -46.04
N GLY A 912 49.07 32.47 -45.10
CA GLY A 912 48.93 33.93 -45.04
C GLY A 912 47.52 34.39 -44.65
N LEU A 913 46.69 33.50 -44.12
CA LEU A 913 45.37 33.80 -43.54
C LEU A 913 45.44 34.13 -42.03
N GLY A 914 46.64 34.12 -41.43
CA GLY A 914 46.83 34.48 -40.03
C GLY A 914 46.33 35.90 -39.74
N ILE A 915 45.59 36.03 -38.64
CA ILE A 915 45.11 37.32 -38.14
C ILE A 915 46.33 38.12 -37.65
N ASP A 916 46.39 39.43 -37.89
CA ASP A 916 47.53 40.26 -37.44
C ASP A 916 47.46 40.48 -35.92
N MET A 917 48.12 39.58 -35.19
CA MET A 917 48.21 39.65 -33.74
C MET A 917 49.50 40.31 -33.24
N SER A 918 50.15 41.15 -34.06
CA SER A 918 51.41 41.80 -33.69
C SER A 918 51.30 42.71 -32.45
N GLY A 919 50.12 43.29 -32.20
CA GLY A 919 49.83 44.08 -31.00
C GLY A 919 49.70 43.27 -29.70
N SER A 920 49.44 41.97 -29.78
CA SER A 920 49.23 41.08 -28.62
C SER A 920 50.44 40.13 -28.39
N GLN A 921 51.61 40.49 -28.93
CA GLN A 921 52.87 39.79 -28.70
C GLN A 921 53.38 39.93 -27.26
N ASN A 922 53.81 38.83 -26.65
CA ASN A 922 54.36 38.77 -25.28
C ASN A 922 53.37 39.15 -24.16
N VAL A 923 52.06 39.10 -24.41
CA VAL A 923 51.03 39.14 -23.35
C VAL A 923 51.23 37.93 -22.44
N SER A 924 51.13 38.12 -21.12
CA SER A 924 51.28 37.05 -20.13
C SER A 924 49.95 36.33 -19.89
N TYR A 925 49.96 35.01 -20.02
CA TYR A 925 48.86 34.14 -19.60
C TYR A 925 48.88 33.93 -18.07
N ASN A 926 47.72 33.90 -17.40
CA ASN A 926 47.63 34.06 -15.94
C ASN A 926 47.05 32.86 -15.16
N GLN A 927 46.64 31.78 -15.83
CA GLN A 927 46.03 30.60 -15.18
C GLN A 927 46.97 29.75 -14.32
N ASP A 928 48.27 30.04 -14.28
CA ASP A 928 49.21 29.22 -13.50
C ASP A 928 48.99 29.39 -11.98
N SER A 929 48.85 28.25 -11.30
CA SER A 929 48.68 28.16 -9.86
C SER A 929 49.84 28.84 -9.10
N SER A 930 49.57 29.44 -7.94
CA SER A 930 50.57 30.23 -7.22
C SER A 930 51.81 29.42 -6.78
N GLY A 931 52.86 29.39 -7.61
CA GLY A 931 54.11 28.69 -7.30
C GLY A 931 54.77 27.95 -8.48
N ASN A 932 54.04 27.73 -9.58
CA ASN A 932 54.64 27.65 -10.90
C ASN A 932 54.48 29.04 -11.56
N ASP A 933 55.48 29.47 -12.31
CA ASP A 933 55.48 30.75 -13.01
C ASP A 933 56.13 30.61 -14.41
N TYR A 934 55.57 29.71 -15.22
CA TYR A 934 55.90 29.66 -16.63
C TYR A 934 55.24 30.86 -17.33
N ASN A 935 56.03 31.91 -17.57
CA ASN A 935 55.60 33.06 -18.37
C ASN A 935 55.34 32.62 -19.82
N ASN A 936 54.14 32.15 -20.12
CA ASN A 936 53.72 31.84 -21.48
C ASN A 936 53.55 33.14 -22.26
N TYR A 937 54.33 33.30 -23.33
CA TYR A 937 54.26 34.44 -24.24
C TYR A 937 53.54 34.05 -25.53
N LEU A 938 52.61 34.90 -25.95
CA LEU A 938 51.96 34.80 -27.25
C LEU A 938 52.89 35.30 -28.37
N ILE A 939 53.17 34.45 -29.38
CA ILE A 939 53.96 34.79 -30.58
C ILE A 939 53.19 34.40 -31.87
N PRO A 940 53.07 35.30 -32.86
CA PRO A 940 52.50 34.99 -34.17
C PRO A 940 53.36 34.00 -34.99
N ALA A 941 52.70 33.13 -35.75
CA ALA A 941 53.37 32.17 -36.62
C ALA A 941 54.25 32.84 -37.69
N SER A 942 55.48 32.34 -37.89
CA SER A 942 56.44 32.91 -38.85
C SER A 942 56.87 31.93 -39.95
N ALA A 943 55.99 31.75 -40.96
CA ALA A 943 56.26 31.22 -42.30
C ALA A 943 56.91 29.82 -42.44
N GLU A 944 56.11 28.82 -42.87
CA GLU A 944 56.64 27.62 -43.56
C GLU A 944 55.69 27.07 -44.66
N LEU A 945 56.08 26.00 -45.36
CA LEU A 945 55.79 25.83 -46.79
C LEU A 945 54.67 24.83 -47.17
N ALA A 946 53.58 25.38 -47.76
CA ALA A 946 52.67 24.82 -48.78
C ALA A 946 51.18 24.50 -48.44
N GLY A 947 50.31 25.52 -48.55
CA GLY A 947 48.86 25.41 -48.87
C GLY A 947 47.94 24.95 -47.72
N GLY A 948 46.70 25.45 -47.58
CA GLY A 948 46.06 26.52 -48.36
C GLY A 948 44.73 27.08 -47.80
N ASN A 949 44.17 26.49 -46.73
CA ASN A 949 42.88 26.89 -46.12
C ASN A 949 42.93 27.09 -44.58
N ALA A 950 43.92 26.53 -43.87
CA ALA A 950 44.17 26.80 -42.44
C ALA A 950 45.31 27.81 -42.26
N GLY A 951 45.24 28.61 -41.20
CA GLY A 951 46.32 29.49 -40.72
C GLY A 951 46.54 29.30 -39.22
N LEU A 952 47.77 29.45 -38.76
CA LEU A 952 48.09 29.49 -37.34
C LEU A 952 48.06 30.92 -36.83
N VAL A 953 47.39 31.14 -35.71
CA VAL A 953 47.34 32.46 -35.06
C VAL A 953 48.35 32.57 -33.91
N TRP A 954 48.59 31.47 -33.18
CA TRP A 954 49.38 31.48 -31.94
C TRP A 954 50.28 30.25 -31.71
N GLN A 955 51.36 30.45 -30.96
CA GLN A 955 52.28 29.44 -30.41
C GLN A 955 52.89 29.95 -29.08
N TYR A 956 53.10 29.06 -28.09
CA TYR A 956 53.86 29.35 -26.85
C TYR A 956 55.39 29.48 -27.06
N ASP A 957 56.07 30.24 -26.19
CA ASP A 957 57.54 30.40 -26.16
C ASP A 957 58.17 29.98 -24.82
N ASP A 958 59.00 28.94 -24.82
CA ASP A 958 59.87 28.53 -23.69
C ASP A 958 61.38 28.80 -23.94
N ALA A 959 61.68 29.69 -24.89
CA ALA A 959 62.97 30.34 -25.13
C ALA A 959 64.16 29.47 -25.61
N ILE A 960 64.43 29.61 -26.92
CA ILE A 960 65.76 29.51 -27.56
C ILE A 960 66.37 28.09 -27.61
N GLY A 961 66.05 27.38 -28.69
CA GLY A 961 67.06 26.58 -29.42
C GLY A 961 66.75 25.11 -29.66
N ASN A 962 65.58 24.63 -29.23
CA ASN A 962 65.05 23.34 -29.62
C ASN A 962 63.54 23.51 -29.82
N LEU A 963 62.98 22.98 -30.90
CA LEU A 963 61.53 22.90 -31.08
C LEU A 963 61.05 21.71 -30.24
N ASP A 964 60.50 21.97 -29.07
CA ASP A 964 59.78 20.95 -28.28
C ASP A 964 58.34 20.87 -28.82
N PRO A 965 57.78 19.67 -29.09
CA PRO A 965 56.43 19.53 -29.65
C PRO A 965 55.28 19.81 -28.67
N ASN A 966 55.57 20.30 -27.46
CA ASN A 966 54.60 20.54 -26.38
C ASN A 966 54.07 21.98 -26.46
N LEU A 967 53.20 22.29 -27.41
CA LEU A 967 52.82 23.66 -27.76
C LEU A 967 51.30 23.80 -27.82
N GLY A 968 50.76 24.80 -27.11
CA GLY A 968 49.40 25.29 -27.33
C GLY A 968 49.31 26.08 -28.65
N VAL A 969 48.19 25.90 -29.34
CA VAL A 969 47.97 26.32 -30.73
C VAL A 969 46.57 26.90 -30.90
N THR A 970 46.46 27.91 -31.76
CA THR A 970 45.16 28.37 -32.27
C THR A 970 45.14 28.28 -33.80
N THR A 971 44.13 27.60 -34.33
CA THR A 971 43.84 27.51 -35.76
C THR A 971 42.83 28.57 -36.18
N ALA A 972 42.98 29.08 -37.40
CA ALA A 972 41.97 29.86 -38.10
C ALA A 972 41.74 29.21 -39.47
N TYR A 973 40.61 28.55 -39.64
CA TYR A 973 40.28 27.70 -40.78
C TYR A 973 39.17 28.30 -41.65
N LEU A 974 39.39 28.30 -42.96
CA LEU A 974 38.40 28.63 -43.97
C LEU A 974 37.98 27.36 -44.72
N PRO A 975 36.90 26.66 -44.30
CA PRO A 975 36.46 25.44 -44.97
C PRO A 975 36.05 25.72 -46.42
N ALA A 976 36.18 24.71 -47.29
CA ALA A 976 35.78 24.83 -48.70
C ALA A 976 34.26 25.09 -48.89
N THR A 977 33.46 24.81 -47.86
CA THR A 977 32.00 25.01 -47.77
C THR A 977 31.59 25.19 -46.30
N GLY A 978 30.82 26.25 -46.02
CA GLY A 978 30.45 26.66 -44.66
C GLY A 978 30.99 28.04 -44.33
N ALA A 979 31.03 28.37 -43.04
CA ALA A 979 31.61 29.61 -42.51
C ALA A 979 33.00 29.39 -41.88
N PRO A 980 33.77 30.45 -41.57
CA PRO A 980 35.05 30.35 -40.88
C PRO A 980 34.94 29.65 -39.52
N VAL A 981 36.01 28.97 -39.12
CA VAL A 981 36.17 28.35 -37.81
C VAL A 981 37.49 28.83 -37.20
N ILE A 982 37.49 29.19 -35.92
CA ILE A 982 38.68 29.33 -35.08
C ILE A 982 38.54 28.31 -33.97
N CYS A 983 39.57 27.50 -33.70
CA CYS A 983 39.66 26.83 -32.41
C CYS A 983 41.00 27.11 -31.72
N SER A 984 40.99 27.13 -30.39
CA SER A 984 42.08 27.62 -29.55
C SER A 984 42.33 26.68 -28.38
N SER A 985 43.51 26.09 -28.28
CA SER A 985 43.86 25.13 -27.22
C SER A 985 44.16 25.80 -25.85
N PHE A 986 43.63 26.99 -25.60
CA PHE A 986 43.83 27.75 -24.36
C PHE A 986 42.64 28.66 -24.10
N GLU A 987 42.42 28.93 -22.82
CA GLU A 987 41.23 29.58 -22.30
C GLU A 987 41.32 31.11 -22.34
N LEU A 988 40.34 31.79 -22.94
CA LEU A 988 40.42 33.25 -23.16
C LEU A 988 40.25 34.07 -21.87
N GLY A 989 39.58 33.56 -20.83
CA GLY A 989 39.49 34.21 -19.52
C GLY A 989 40.84 34.32 -18.80
N GLY A 990 41.77 33.41 -19.08
CA GLY A 990 43.14 33.38 -18.54
C GLY A 990 44.11 34.41 -19.11
N LEU A 991 43.69 35.26 -20.07
CA LEU A 991 44.61 36.09 -20.83
C LEU A 991 44.81 37.51 -20.25
N GLY A 992 46.00 37.76 -19.70
CA GLY A 992 46.58 39.10 -19.58
C GLY A 992 45.76 40.12 -18.78
N THR A 993 45.68 41.35 -19.31
CA THR A 993 44.72 42.35 -18.85
C THR A 993 43.50 42.35 -19.77
N ALA A 994 42.35 42.85 -19.28
CA ALA A 994 41.13 42.95 -20.09
C ALA A 994 41.38 43.58 -21.46
N ALA A 995 42.19 44.63 -21.55
CA ALA A 995 42.51 45.29 -22.84
C ALA A 995 43.22 44.38 -23.86
N ASP A 996 44.07 43.45 -23.40
CA ASP A 996 44.79 42.52 -24.29
C ASP A 996 43.84 41.44 -24.84
N ARG A 997 42.92 40.96 -23.99
CA ARG A 997 41.86 40.00 -24.32
C ARG A 997 40.78 40.62 -25.20
N ASP A 998 40.34 41.85 -24.91
CA ASP A 998 39.35 42.59 -25.68
C ASP A 998 39.87 42.82 -27.13
N ALA A 999 41.17 43.15 -27.28
CA ALA A 999 41.82 43.28 -28.59
C ALA A 999 41.88 41.94 -29.35
N LEU A 1000 42.14 40.83 -28.65
CA LEU A 1000 42.15 39.48 -29.23
C LEU A 1000 40.77 39.07 -29.75
N VAL A 1001 39.75 39.20 -28.90
CA VAL A 1001 38.36 38.85 -29.23
C VAL A 1001 37.83 39.72 -30.37
N ALA A 1002 38.16 41.02 -30.41
CA ALA A 1002 37.80 41.88 -31.53
C ALA A 1002 38.41 41.41 -32.87
N ALA A 1003 39.66 40.92 -32.86
CA ALA A 1003 40.32 40.41 -34.05
C ALA A 1003 39.70 39.07 -34.53
N TYR A 1004 39.39 38.16 -33.60
CA TYR A 1004 38.67 36.92 -33.88
C TYR A 1004 37.25 37.19 -34.40
N TYR A 1005 36.49 38.07 -33.74
CA TYR A 1005 35.14 38.49 -34.16
C TYR A 1005 35.15 39.04 -35.59
N SER A 1006 36.17 39.83 -35.96
CA SER A 1006 36.33 40.32 -37.33
C SER A 1006 36.65 39.21 -38.33
N PHE A 1007 37.47 38.21 -37.97
CA PHE A 1007 37.78 37.07 -38.84
C PHE A 1007 36.55 36.18 -39.10
N LEU A 1008 35.73 35.96 -38.07
CA LEU A 1008 34.48 35.18 -38.13
C LEU A 1008 33.36 35.90 -38.89
N GLY A 1009 33.61 37.10 -39.44
CA GLY A 1009 32.69 37.84 -40.30
C GLY A 1009 31.94 38.97 -39.59
N GLY A 1010 32.22 39.21 -38.31
CA GLY A 1010 31.76 40.39 -37.59
C GLY A 1010 32.30 41.67 -38.21
N ALA A 1011 31.49 42.72 -38.24
CA ALA A 1011 31.98 44.05 -38.57
C ALA A 1011 32.61 44.64 -37.30
N PRO A 1012 33.93 44.93 -37.26
CA PRO A 1012 34.47 45.68 -36.14
C PRO A 1012 33.79 47.05 -36.06
N PRO A 1013 33.78 47.71 -34.88
CA PRO A 1013 33.29 49.08 -34.77
C PRO A 1013 34.07 49.96 -35.77
N PRO A 1014 33.47 51.02 -36.35
CA PRO A 1014 34.20 51.98 -37.15
C PRO A 1014 35.42 52.46 -36.37
N GLY A 1015 36.62 52.10 -36.83
CA GLY A 1015 37.81 52.07 -36.00
C GLY A 1015 38.14 53.42 -35.37
N GLY A 1016 38.50 53.39 -34.09
CA GLY A 1016 39.14 54.52 -33.42
C GLY A 1016 40.42 54.93 -34.16
N GLY A 1017 40.68 56.23 -34.22
CA GLY A 1017 41.78 56.81 -34.98
C GLY A 1017 41.37 58.07 -35.72
N PHE A 1018 42.23 58.54 -36.63
CA PHE A 1018 42.00 59.73 -37.43
C PHE A 1018 42.48 59.56 -38.88
N GLN A 1019 42.14 60.53 -39.73
CA GLN A 1019 42.74 60.67 -41.05
C GLN A 1019 43.77 61.81 -41.04
N ARG A 1020 45.04 61.51 -41.31
CA ARG A 1020 46.13 62.50 -41.34
C ARG A 1020 45.86 63.54 -42.44
N ALA A 1021 46.17 64.79 -42.13
CA ALA A 1021 45.87 65.99 -42.90
C ALA A 1021 44.39 66.43 -42.96
N ASP A 1022 43.44 65.72 -42.33
CA ASP A 1022 42.08 66.21 -42.05
C ASP A 1022 42.06 67.04 -40.74
N CYS A 1023 42.65 68.24 -40.83
CA CYS A 1023 42.84 69.11 -39.68
C CYS A 1023 41.54 69.79 -39.19
N ASN A 1024 40.48 69.82 -40.00
CA ASN A 1024 39.17 70.33 -39.56
C ASN A 1024 38.22 69.21 -39.05
N ALA A 1025 38.65 67.95 -39.15
CA ALA A 1025 37.92 66.72 -38.81
C ALA A 1025 36.56 66.62 -39.51
N ASP A 1026 36.48 66.93 -40.82
CA ASP A 1026 35.23 66.84 -41.62
C ASP A 1026 35.04 65.53 -42.40
N GLY A 1027 36.01 64.60 -42.32
CA GLY A 1027 36.00 63.28 -42.94
C GLY A 1027 36.46 63.31 -44.40
N SER A 1028 37.28 64.29 -44.79
CA SER A 1028 37.72 64.50 -46.18
C SER A 1028 38.92 65.45 -46.30
N PHE A 1029 40.14 64.93 -46.42
CA PHE A 1029 41.32 65.74 -46.76
C PHE A 1029 41.12 66.65 -47.99
N ASN A 1030 41.05 67.97 -47.76
CA ASN A 1030 40.79 68.97 -48.80
C ASN A 1030 41.43 70.35 -48.50
N ILE A 1031 41.04 71.39 -49.23
CA ILE A 1031 41.60 72.74 -49.03
C ILE A 1031 41.10 73.40 -47.72
N ALA A 1032 39.98 72.93 -47.18
CA ALA A 1032 39.41 73.43 -45.93
C ALA A 1032 40.38 73.22 -44.74
N ASP A 1033 41.07 72.10 -44.70
CA ASP A 1033 42.06 71.73 -43.67
C ASP A 1033 43.23 72.70 -43.63
N SER A 1034 43.80 72.96 -44.81
CA SER A 1034 44.88 73.93 -44.97
C SER A 1034 44.43 75.35 -44.57
N ILE A 1035 43.16 75.70 -44.79
CA ILE A 1035 42.60 76.99 -44.37
C ILE A 1035 42.36 77.02 -42.84
N PHE A 1036 41.87 75.92 -42.27
CA PHE A 1036 41.61 75.76 -40.84
C PHE A 1036 42.91 75.85 -40.04
N LEU A 1037 43.95 75.13 -40.46
CA LEU A 1037 45.29 75.16 -39.87
C LEU A 1037 45.96 76.53 -39.98
N LEU A 1038 45.86 77.21 -41.14
CA LEU A 1038 46.29 78.61 -41.26
C LEU A 1038 45.49 79.57 -40.35
N GLY A 1039 44.21 79.26 -40.12
CA GLY A 1039 43.34 79.95 -39.19
C GLY A 1039 43.86 79.84 -37.75
N ASN A 1040 44.18 78.63 -37.31
CA ASN A 1040 44.81 78.34 -36.03
C ASN A 1040 46.15 79.10 -35.88
N LEU A 1041 47.11 78.86 -36.78
CA LEU A 1041 48.49 79.32 -36.66
C LEU A 1041 48.65 80.85 -36.73
N PHE A 1042 47.85 81.55 -37.53
CA PHE A 1042 48.06 82.97 -37.84
C PHE A 1042 46.89 83.90 -37.55
N SER A 1043 45.68 83.37 -37.38
CA SER A 1043 44.46 84.18 -37.23
C SER A 1043 43.77 84.03 -35.87
N GLY A 1044 44.28 83.17 -34.98
CA GLY A 1044 43.68 82.89 -33.68
C GLY A 1044 42.39 82.07 -33.77
N GLY A 1045 42.29 81.20 -34.78
CA GLY A 1045 41.27 80.16 -34.85
C GLY A 1045 41.45 79.09 -33.76
N PRO A 1046 40.45 78.21 -33.55
CA PRO A 1046 40.59 77.06 -32.65
C PRO A 1046 41.70 76.12 -33.13
N ALA A 1047 42.17 75.24 -32.24
CA ALA A 1047 42.95 74.06 -32.64
C ALA A 1047 42.01 72.99 -33.22
N GLY A 1048 42.56 72.03 -33.96
CA GLY A 1048 41.83 70.79 -34.30
C GLY A 1048 41.46 70.03 -33.02
N SER A 1049 40.38 69.26 -33.08
CA SER A 1049 39.97 68.37 -31.99
C SER A 1049 40.90 67.15 -31.88
N CYS A 1050 41.37 66.67 -33.04
CA CYS A 1050 42.53 65.81 -33.18
C CYS A 1050 43.71 66.69 -33.61
N THR A 1051 44.82 66.67 -32.89
CA THR A 1051 45.99 67.48 -33.29
C THR A 1051 46.91 66.73 -34.26
N ASP A 1052 46.97 65.40 -34.21
CA ASP A 1052 47.75 64.58 -35.16
C ASP A 1052 47.21 64.66 -36.59
N SER A 1053 45.89 64.81 -36.75
CA SER A 1053 45.28 65.07 -38.07
C SER A 1053 45.75 66.40 -38.68
N CYS A 1054 46.29 67.33 -37.88
CA CYS A 1054 46.89 68.56 -38.35
C CYS A 1054 48.38 68.45 -38.68
N ASP A 1055 49.11 67.42 -38.20
CA ASP A 1055 50.50 67.17 -38.58
C ASP A 1055 50.52 66.46 -39.94
N SER A 1056 50.50 67.26 -41.00
CA SER A 1056 50.30 66.74 -42.37
C SER A 1056 51.57 66.10 -42.93
N ASN A 1057 52.73 66.33 -42.30
CA ASN A 1057 54.00 65.82 -42.76
C ASN A 1057 54.75 64.93 -41.76
N ASP A 1058 54.09 64.55 -40.66
CA ASP A 1058 54.53 63.56 -39.68
C ASP A 1058 55.92 63.92 -39.12
N ASP A 1059 56.09 65.18 -38.69
CA ASP A 1059 57.36 65.66 -38.06
C ASP A 1059 57.29 65.95 -36.56
N GLY A 1060 56.12 65.74 -35.95
CA GLY A 1060 55.84 65.95 -34.54
C GLY A 1060 55.79 67.41 -34.13
N THR A 1061 55.54 68.33 -35.07
CA THR A 1061 55.37 69.75 -34.78
C THR A 1061 54.38 70.50 -35.70
N ILE A 1062 53.15 70.74 -35.22
CA ILE A 1062 52.16 71.58 -35.92
C ILE A 1062 52.71 72.98 -36.27
N ASN A 1063 52.98 73.22 -37.56
CA ASN A 1063 53.56 74.46 -38.04
C ASN A 1063 53.15 74.80 -39.50
N ILE A 1064 53.91 75.68 -40.17
CA ILE A 1064 53.62 76.08 -41.57
C ILE A 1064 54.06 75.02 -42.58
N ALA A 1065 54.95 74.09 -42.19
CA ALA A 1065 55.38 72.97 -43.02
C ALA A 1065 54.20 72.08 -43.42
N ASP A 1066 53.30 71.79 -42.48
CA ASP A 1066 52.09 70.98 -42.66
C ASP A 1066 51.17 71.54 -43.74
N VAL A 1067 50.85 72.83 -43.63
CA VAL A 1067 50.06 73.56 -44.63
C VAL A 1067 50.73 73.52 -46.00
N VAL A 1068 52.06 73.65 -46.05
CA VAL A 1068 52.82 73.59 -47.30
C VAL A 1068 52.82 72.17 -47.87
N PHE A 1069 52.87 71.15 -47.02
CA PHE A 1069 52.80 69.74 -47.40
C PHE A 1069 51.42 69.38 -47.95
N GLY A 1070 50.34 69.60 -47.19
CA GLY A 1070 48.97 69.32 -47.62
C GLY A 1070 48.59 70.05 -48.91
N LEU A 1071 48.91 71.34 -49.04
CA LEU A 1071 48.69 72.07 -50.30
C LEU A 1071 49.59 71.58 -51.46
N SER A 1072 50.76 71.02 -51.17
CA SER A 1072 51.63 70.38 -52.17
C SER A 1072 51.02 69.09 -52.69
N THR A 1073 50.48 68.24 -51.81
CA THR A 1073 49.72 67.05 -52.19
C THR A 1073 48.51 67.42 -53.05
N LEU A 1074 47.66 68.34 -52.57
CA LEU A 1074 46.40 68.72 -53.23
C LEU A 1074 46.57 69.38 -54.61
N PHE A 1075 47.61 70.23 -54.80
CA PHE A 1075 47.71 71.09 -55.98
C PHE A 1075 49.01 70.97 -56.78
N SER A 1076 50.06 70.38 -56.21
CA SER A 1076 51.39 70.34 -56.84
C SER A 1076 51.88 68.92 -57.18
N GLY A 1077 51.10 67.88 -56.82
CA GLY A 1077 51.51 66.48 -57.02
C GLY A 1077 52.65 66.07 -56.08
N GLY A 1078 52.65 66.59 -54.85
CA GLY A 1078 53.49 66.09 -53.76
C GLY A 1078 53.14 64.64 -53.37
N PRO A 1079 53.94 64.00 -52.51
CA PRO A 1079 53.56 62.73 -51.91
C PRO A 1079 52.26 62.87 -51.10
N ASN A 1080 51.57 61.76 -50.90
CA ASN A 1080 50.50 61.69 -49.91
C ASN A 1080 51.07 61.91 -48.50
N PRO A 1081 50.26 62.39 -47.53
CA PRO A 1081 50.56 62.26 -46.10
C PRO A 1081 50.94 60.82 -45.74
N PRO A 1082 51.84 60.64 -44.75
CA PRO A 1082 52.06 59.35 -44.12
C PRO A 1082 50.78 58.80 -43.49
N ASP A 1083 50.75 57.49 -43.26
CA ASP A 1083 49.61 56.83 -42.64
C ASP A 1083 49.34 57.40 -41.23
N PRO A 1084 48.08 57.50 -40.76
CA PRO A 1084 46.86 57.01 -41.42
C PRO A 1084 46.36 57.96 -42.52
N PHE A 1085 46.40 57.56 -43.80
CA PHE A 1085 45.96 58.43 -44.91
C PHE A 1085 45.15 57.68 -45.98
N GLY A 1086 43.85 57.95 -46.00
CA GLY A 1086 42.88 57.39 -46.94
C GLY A 1086 41.69 56.81 -46.20
N ASP A 1087 41.99 55.99 -45.20
CA ASP A 1087 41.08 55.48 -44.17
C ASP A 1087 41.53 56.00 -42.80
N CYS A 1088 40.74 55.79 -41.74
CA CYS A 1088 41.15 56.11 -40.36
C CYS A 1088 42.12 55.07 -39.78
N GLY A 1089 42.98 55.51 -38.86
CA GLY A 1089 43.78 54.63 -38.02
C GLY A 1089 44.51 55.38 -36.91
N GLU A 1090 45.25 54.65 -36.09
CA GLU A 1090 46.17 55.18 -35.08
C GLU A 1090 47.45 55.76 -35.71
N ASP A 1091 48.19 56.60 -34.98
CA ASP A 1091 49.45 57.17 -35.48
C ASP A 1091 50.60 56.12 -35.47
N PRO A 1092 51.16 55.73 -36.64
CA PRO A 1092 52.25 54.77 -36.70
C PRO A 1092 53.60 55.32 -36.20
N THR A 1093 53.73 56.63 -35.97
CA THR A 1093 54.99 57.28 -35.56
C THR A 1093 54.87 58.13 -34.28
N ALA A 1094 54.18 57.57 -33.27
CA ALA A 1094 54.01 58.12 -31.91
C ALA A 1094 55.05 59.18 -31.45
N ASP A 1095 54.59 60.42 -31.27
CA ASP A 1095 55.41 61.55 -30.84
C ASP A 1095 54.93 62.24 -29.53
N SER A 1096 54.77 63.57 -29.51
CA SER A 1096 54.29 64.37 -28.38
C SER A 1096 53.03 65.18 -28.66
N ILE A 1097 52.48 65.03 -29.87
CA ILE A 1097 51.13 65.42 -30.27
C ILE A 1097 50.19 64.22 -29.96
N ASP A 1098 48.88 64.46 -29.95
CA ASP A 1098 47.84 63.49 -29.58
C ASP A 1098 46.52 63.81 -30.31
N CYS A 1099 45.63 62.82 -30.42
CA CYS A 1099 44.36 62.88 -31.13
C CYS A 1099 43.18 62.77 -30.15
N VAL A 1100 42.87 63.88 -29.47
CA VAL A 1100 41.91 63.89 -28.36
C VAL A 1100 40.46 63.59 -28.79
N GLU A 1101 40.04 64.02 -29.98
CA GLU A 1101 38.69 63.75 -30.51
C GLU A 1101 38.65 63.81 -32.05
N TYR A 1102 38.32 62.69 -32.70
CA TYR A 1102 38.08 62.59 -34.14
C TYR A 1102 36.83 61.73 -34.41
N ASN A 1103 35.72 62.36 -34.83
CA ASN A 1103 34.40 61.71 -34.88
C ASN A 1103 33.91 61.36 -36.29
N ASN A 1104 34.69 61.65 -37.34
CA ASN A 1104 34.25 61.58 -38.74
C ASN A 1104 35.20 60.71 -39.57
N CYS A 1105 35.24 59.40 -39.27
CA CYS A 1105 35.93 58.44 -40.12
C CYS A 1105 35.13 58.18 -41.43
N PRO A 1106 35.76 58.21 -42.61
CA PRO A 1106 35.08 58.16 -43.92
C PRO A 1106 34.33 56.85 -44.26
#